data_AF-A0A9N9X4B1-F1
#
_entry.id   AF-A0A9N9X4B1-F1
#
_cell.length_a   1.000
_cell.length_b   1.000
_cell.length_c   1.000
_cell.angle_alpha   90.00
_cell.angle_beta   90.00
_cell.angle_gamma   90.00
#
_symmetry.space_group_name_H-M   'P 1'
#
loop_
_entity.id
_entity.type
_entity.pdbx_description
1 polymer ?
#
loop_
_entity_poly.entity_id
_entity_poly.type
_entity_poly.pdbx_seq_one_letter_code
_entity_poly.pdbx_strand_id
1 'polypeptide(L)'
;MDFHQVTAESIQKIFIYLFIWFSRRCAVAGTDYDHSMLESDADVSVLVNQALVRDLQRECALSDQVHSARSADSARIQEFLMLLAVCNTVVCARHPHHDIMNASGIVEDPKNFERIDSNRSEQSSSSTNSQSLPTDEKYACLETDTPSPILNTFGYDRRYIPTTLTPIDSVESSTSEYFQNEQQSIQRPKLLDIPSIIYKKDSNLTDEQKARLNRDVSNTSSPFELKPIFEAESPDELALVDAAYIYGCRLVKRTPTAVTVETPELVKMTYDILNVLPFDSTRKRMSVIVRHPYTKQIILYTKGADSAILPHLTPVEDDSEQKLFITKTDQHLNCYAREGLRVLVMAKRVVAQHQYDEWLKKHHEAELSNHNMEKRMQESYSSIECNFTLLGATGIEDRLQEGVPETISSLISAGIKFWVLTGDKPETAINVAYSAKLFSPQMELIKIMARSKEAAEATIYFYLSQIERSLGHEETDTEMRPVGGSGDNNRYSISNEISRERALAVDGKTLTFILDRRTNLTKPFLKLTEYCSSVLCCRATPLQKAYIVRVVKEEMKMRTLAIGDGANDVSMIQTADVGIGISGQEGMQAVMAADFAITRFKYLRAMLLAHGHWSYDRLSRMVLYFFYKNAAFVFLCFWFQFYCGFSGTVMIDQMYLMLYNLLFTSLPPVAIGVYDKDAPYDILLDKPYLYVRGRLNQVYKPYAFWLTMLDALYQSVCIFWVCQLGYADTDVDVFEFGTVSTTACMFVMLCHASIEIRSWTIIQVASIVLSVGAFYLYSLLYNAYCVNCFGLPSTYWTIQMAMTRPIYWLVTLLSCVLALIPRLMYRVGQTLLVADEVTKVILNQRRVNRRESTVRGLRITL
;
A
#
# COMPACT_ATOMS: atom_id res chain seq x y z
N MET A 1 -45.85 12.23 22.93
CA MET A 1 -45.45 10.86 22.54
C MET A 1 -45.38 10.86 21.03
N ASP A 2 -44.43 10.13 20.45
CA ASP A 2 -44.07 10.08 19.01
C ASP A 2 -43.10 11.16 18.52
N PHE A 3 -41.88 11.13 19.07
CA PHE A 3 -40.70 11.80 18.48
C PHE A 3 -39.39 11.02 18.71
N HIS A 4 -39.46 9.68 18.82
CA HIS A 4 -38.31 8.88 19.28
C HIS A 4 -37.84 7.74 18.36
N GLN A 5 -38.31 7.61 17.12
CA GLN A 5 -38.03 6.41 16.31
C GLN A 5 -37.23 6.61 15.02
N VAL A 6 -36.61 7.78 14.78
CA VAL A 6 -35.84 8.03 13.53
C VAL A 6 -34.38 8.48 13.75
N THR A 7 -33.86 8.55 14.98
CA THR A 7 -32.54 9.18 15.25
C THR A 7 -31.51 8.31 15.95
N ALA A 8 -31.55 6.98 15.79
CA ALA A 8 -30.55 6.07 16.36
C ALA A 8 -29.67 5.30 15.35
N GLU A 9 -29.97 5.33 14.04
CA GLU A 9 -29.19 4.61 13.01
C GLU A 9 -28.15 5.45 12.27
N SER A 10 -27.91 6.69 12.68
CA SER A 10 -26.71 7.45 12.28
C SER A 10 -25.49 7.02 13.11
N ILE A 11 -25.26 5.71 13.21
CA ILE A 11 -23.97 5.21 13.68
C ILE A 11 -22.99 5.59 12.57
N GLN A 12 -22.10 6.54 12.85
CA GLN A 12 -20.85 6.73 12.11
C GLN A 12 -20.06 5.41 12.14
N LYS A 13 -20.46 4.46 11.29
CA LYS A 13 -19.70 3.25 11.00
C LYS A 13 -18.51 3.76 10.20
N ILE A 14 -17.30 3.85 10.71
CA ILE A 14 -16.17 4.20 9.84
C ILE A 14 -15.94 3.00 8.91
N PHE A 15 -16.59 2.93 7.74
CA PHE A 15 -16.16 1.95 6.74
C PHE A 15 -14.89 2.49 6.11
N ILE A 16 -13.74 1.96 6.53
CA ILE A 16 -12.53 2.06 5.73
C ILE A 16 -12.85 1.30 4.45
N TYR A 17 -13.02 2.03 3.35
CA TYR A 17 -13.03 1.45 2.02
C TYR A 17 -11.60 1.39 1.56
N LEU A 18 -11.08 0.17 1.43
CA LEU A 18 -9.75 -0.09 0.92
C LEU A 18 -9.85 -0.29 -0.59
N PHE A 19 -9.22 0.61 -1.35
CA PHE A 19 -9.16 0.57 -2.81
C PHE A 19 -7.81 0.08 -3.28
N ILE A 20 -7.75 -1.06 -3.98
CA ILE A 20 -6.47 -1.66 -4.39
C ILE A 20 -6.43 -1.95 -5.89
N TRP A 21 -5.25 -1.69 -6.48
CA TRP A 21 -4.72 -2.47 -7.59
C TRP A 21 -3.87 -3.61 -7.04
N PHE A 22 -4.19 -4.86 -7.40
CA PHE A 22 -3.29 -5.95 -7.08
C PHE A 22 -2.02 -5.75 -7.87
N SER A 23 -0.93 -5.43 -7.18
CA SER A 23 0.42 -5.52 -7.73
C SER A 23 0.64 -6.98 -8.14
N ARG A 24 0.69 -7.17 -9.46
CA ARG A 24 0.64 -8.46 -10.15
C ARG A 24 2.04 -9.05 -10.26
N ARG A 25 2.22 -10.30 -9.82
CA ARG A 25 3.47 -11.03 -10.04
C ARG A 25 3.33 -11.92 -11.25
N CYS A 26 4.11 -11.67 -12.30
CA CYS A 26 4.37 -12.71 -13.28
C CYS A 26 5.37 -13.70 -12.67
N ALA A 27 4.92 -14.92 -12.36
CA ALA A 27 5.79 -15.99 -11.89
C ALA A 27 5.74 -17.15 -12.89
N VAL A 28 6.90 -17.56 -13.39
CA VAL A 28 7.02 -18.78 -14.20
C VAL A 28 7.81 -19.81 -13.42
N ALA A 29 7.15 -20.95 -13.20
CA ALA A 29 7.71 -22.12 -12.56
C ALA A 29 8.38 -21.82 -11.20
N GLY A 30 7.90 -20.83 -10.44
CA GLY A 30 8.38 -20.52 -9.08
C GLY A 30 9.42 -19.41 -8.99
N THR A 31 9.91 -18.86 -10.10
CA THR A 31 10.86 -17.72 -10.08
C THR A 31 10.10 -16.39 -10.17
N ASP A 32 10.34 -15.49 -9.20
CA ASP A 32 9.73 -14.16 -9.06
C ASP A 32 10.52 -13.10 -9.89
N TYR A 33 9.82 -12.21 -10.60
CA TYR A 33 10.45 -11.21 -11.51
C TYR A 33 10.37 -9.74 -11.05
N ASP A 34 9.62 -9.41 -9.99
CA ASP A 34 9.36 -8.01 -9.63
C ASP A 34 10.34 -7.36 -8.65
N HIS A 35 11.32 -8.08 -8.09
CA HIS A 35 12.20 -7.51 -7.07
C HIS A 35 13.64 -8.00 -7.18
N SER A 36 14.57 -7.16 -6.71
CA SER A 36 15.96 -7.54 -6.54
C SER A 36 16.06 -8.78 -5.66
N MET A 37 16.84 -9.75 -6.15
CA MET A 37 17.29 -10.91 -5.40
C MET A 37 18.06 -10.43 -4.16
N LEU A 38 17.37 -10.24 -3.04
CA LEU A 38 18.01 -10.37 -1.74
C LEU A 38 18.31 -11.86 -1.57
N GLU A 39 19.54 -12.18 -1.14
CA GLU A 39 20.17 -13.51 -1.09
C GLU A 39 19.38 -14.63 -0.36
N SER A 40 18.16 -14.37 0.12
CA SER A 40 17.32 -15.31 0.86
C SER A 40 16.27 -16.06 0.04
N ASP A 41 15.98 -15.68 -1.21
CA ASP A 41 14.90 -16.31 -2.02
C ASP A 41 15.40 -17.38 -3.01
N ALA A 42 16.64 -17.88 -2.84
CA ALA A 42 17.27 -18.89 -3.71
C ALA A 42 16.61 -20.29 -3.67
N ASP A 43 15.63 -20.52 -2.79
CA ASP A 43 15.08 -21.86 -2.51
C ASP A 43 13.71 -22.15 -3.16
N VAL A 44 13.23 -21.36 -4.13
CA VAL A 44 12.05 -21.79 -4.90
C VAL A 44 12.47 -22.77 -6.00
N SER A 45 12.44 -24.06 -5.65
CA SER A 45 12.71 -25.15 -6.59
C SER A 45 11.76 -25.09 -7.77
N VAL A 46 12.27 -24.71 -8.93
CA VAL A 46 11.52 -24.69 -10.18
C VAL A 46 11.05 -26.12 -10.48
N LEU A 47 9.73 -26.32 -10.54
CA LEU A 47 9.16 -27.65 -10.81
C LEU A 47 9.28 -27.97 -12.31
N VAL A 48 10.47 -28.43 -12.70
CA VAL A 48 10.74 -28.82 -14.08
C VAL A 48 10.04 -30.15 -14.37
N ASN A 49 9.23 -30.19 -15.44
CA ASN A 49 8.64 -31.44 -15.87
C ASN A 49 9.73 -32.37 -16.44
N GLN A 50 10.14 -33.35 -15.63
CA GLN A 50 11.18 -34.30 -15.99
C GLN A 50 10.83 -35.16 -17.22
N ALA A 51 9.55 -35.34 -17.54
CA ALA A 51 9.15 -36.06 -18.76
C ALA A 51 9.50 -35.24 -20.01
N LEU A 52 9.24 -33.93 -19.99
CA LEU A 52 9.58 -33.04 -21.10
C LEU A 52 11.09 -32.94 -21.33
N VAL A 53 11.88 -32.87 -20.24
CA VAL A 53 13.35 -32.86 -20.32
C VAL A 53 13.88 -34.18 -20.89
N ARG A 54 13.29 -35.33 -20.49
CA ARG A 54 13.66 -36.65 -21.05
C ARG A 54 13.33 -36.76 -22.53
N ASP A 55 12.22 -36.18 -22.97
CA ASP A 55 11.82 -36.21 -24.38
C ASP A 55 12.70 -35.29 -25.25
N LEU A 56 13.22 -34.20 -24.68
CA LEU A 56 14.26 -33.34 -25.30
C LEU A 56 15.65 -33.99 -25.35
N GLN A 57 16.03 -34.81 -24.37
CA GLN A 57 17.37 -35.43 -24.27
C GLN A 57 17.52 -36.75 -25.06
N ARG A 58 16.43 -37.33 -25.58
CA ARG A 58 16.43 -38.67 -26.18
C ARG A 58 17.00 -38.78 -27.60
N GLU A 59 17.45 -37.67 -28.20
CA GLU A 59 18.14 -37.70 -29.49
C GLU A 59 19.57 -38.28 -29.42
N CYS A 60 20.12 -38.54 -28.23
CA CYS A 60 21.51 -38.96 -28.04
C CYS A 60 21.79 -40.49 -27.94
N ALA A 61 20.80 -41.38 -28.06
CA ALA A 61 21.04 -42.84 -27.96
C ALA A 61 20.61 -43.59 -29.23
N LEU A 62 21.58 -44.28 -29.85
CA LEU A 62 21.56 -44.94 -31.17
C LEU A 62 20.37 -45.86 -31.53
N SER A 63 20.04 -45.80 -32.84
CA SER A 63 19.62 -46.85 -33.79
C SER A 63 18.19 -47.47 -33.76
N ASP A 64 17.63 -47.49 -34.97
CA ASP A 64 16.57 -48.36 -35.55
C ASP A 64 15.09 -47.92 -35.54
N GLN A 65 14.68 -47.42 -36.72
CA GLN A 65 13.43 -47.57 -37.50
C GLN A 65 12.02 -47.41 -36.87
N VAL A 66 11.87 -47.27 -35.55
CA VAL A 66 10.58 -46.96 -34.89
C VAL A 66 10.38 -45.43 -34.69
N HIS A 67 11.33 -44.62 -35.17
CA HIS A 67 11.54 -43.23 -34.72
C HIS A 67 10.87 -42.10 -35.51
N SER A 68 10.17 -42.35 -36.63
CA SER A 68 9.69 -41.23 -37.47
C SER A 68 8.62 -40.35 -36.80
N ALA A 69 7.79 -40.89 -35.91
CA ALA A 69 6.74 -40.13 -35.22
C ALA A 69 7.28 -39.42 -33.95
N ARG A 70 8.11 -40.11 -33.15
CA ARG A 70 8.66 -39.55 -31.90
C ARG A 70 9.78 -38.52 -32.10
N SER A 71 10.54 -38.62 -33.20
CA SER A 71 11.48 -37.58 -33.61
C SER A 71 10.76 -36.29 -34.04
N ALA A 72 9.57 -36.40 -34.64
CA ALA A 72 8.77 -35.24 -35.03
C ALA A 72 8.22 -34.48 -33.80
N ASP A 73 7.88 -35.18 -32.72
CA ASP A 73 7.41 -34.56 -31.48
C ASP A 73 8.53 -33.81 -30.74
N SER A 74 9.74 -34.39 -30.65
CA SER A 74 10.94 -33.70 -30.12
C SER A 74 11.22 -32.40 -30.87
N ALA A 75 11.24 -32.47 -32.21
CA ALA A 75 11.47 -31.31 -33.06
C ALA A 75 10.39 -30.22 -32.88
N ARG A 76 9.12 -30.59 -32.69
CA ARG A 76 8.03 -29.63 -32.41
C ARG A 76 8.18 -28.95 -31.05
N ILE A 77 8.61 -29.69 -30.02
CA ILE A 77 8.83 -29.13 -28.68
C ILE A 77 10.02 -28.15 -28.73
N GLN A 78 11.10 -28.52 -29.41
CA GLN A 78 12.24 -27.62 -29.60
C GLN A 78 11.84 -26.37 -30.37
N GLU A 79 11.07 -26.48 -31.45
CA GLU A 79 10.54 -25.33 -32.19
C GLU A 79 9.61 -24.45 -31.35
N PHE A 80 8.80 -25.04 -30.48
CA PHE A 80 7.96 -24.29 -29.54
C PHE A 80 8.81 -23.48 -28.55
N LEU A 81 9.83 -24.09 -27.94
CA LEU A 81 10.76 -23.39 -27.03
C LEU A 81 11.58 -22.32 -27.75
N MET A 82 11.96 -22.56 -29.00
CA MET A 82 12.63 -21.57 -29.85
C MET A 82 11.73 -20.38 -30.16
N LEU A 83 10.44 -20.62 -30.44
CA LEU A 83 9.47 -19.54 -30.61
C LEU A 83 9.38 -18.68 -29.36
N LEU A 84 9.36 -19.28 -28.16
CA LEU A 84 9.33 -18.53 -26.89
C LEU A 84 10.55 -17.61 -26.76
N ALA A 85 11.75 -18.04 -27.14
CA ALA A 85 12.95 -17.21 -27.07
C ALA A 85 13.02 -16.15 -28.19
N VAL A 86 12.59 -16.46 -29.41
CA VAL A 86 12.79 -15.62 -30.61
C VAL A 86 11.66 -14.60 -30.83
N CYS A 87 10.41 -14.96 -30.55
CA CYS A 87 9.22 -14.14 -30.86
C CYS A 87 9.05 -12.94 -29.91
N ASN A 88 9.77 -12.89 -28.79
CA ASN A 88 9.69 -11.82 -27.79
C ASN A 88 10.65 -10.66 -28.07
N THR A 89 10.38 -9.45 -27.59
CA THR A 89 11.25 -8.27 -27.76
C THR A 89 12.32 -8.12 -26.68
N VAL A 90 12.48 -9.14 -25.84
CA VAL A 90 13.41 -9.15 -24.69
C VAL A 90 14.86 -8.88 -25.10
N VAL A 91 15.50 -7.94 -24.42
CA VAL A 91 16.92 -7.58 -24.57
C VAL A 91 17.73 -8.25 -23.46
N CYS A 92 18.94 -8.71 -23.79
CA CYS A 92 19.89 -9.25 -22.81
C CYS A 92 20.85 -8.15 -22.36
N ALA A 93 20.73 -7.70 -21.11
CA ALA A 93 21.62 -6.73 -20.51
C ALA A 93 22.73 -7.42 -19.70
N ARG A 94 23.91 -6.79 -19.67
CA ARG A 94 25.07 -7.27 -18.87
C ARG A 94 25.13 -6.61 -17.49
N HIS A 95 24.45 -5.47 -17.31
CA HIS A 95 24.31 -4.72 -16.07
C HIS A 95 22.87 -4.18 -15.99
N PRO A 96 22.28 -4.03 -14.80
CA PRO A 96 20.94 -3.46 -14.65
C PRO A 96 20.91 -1.99 -15.11
N HIS A 97 19.94 -1.63 -15.97
CA HIS A 97 19.72 -0.24 -16.36
C HIS A 97 19.13 0.56 -15.19
N HIS A 98 19.68 1.75 -14.92
CA HIS A 98 19.12 2.70 -13.94
C HIS A 98 18.79 4.01 -14.64
N ASP A 99 17.52 4.26 -14.86
CA ASP A 99 17.03 5.56 -15.32
C ASP A 99 16.95 6.52 -14.12
N ILE A 100 17.83 7.51 -14.09
CA ILE A 100 17.75 8.61 -13.11
C ILE A 100 16.76 9.62 -13.69
N MET A 101 15.60 9.82 -13.05
CA MET A 101 14.62 10.82 -13.47
C MET A 101 14.64 12.04 -12.55
N ASN A 102 14.48 13.23 -13.12
CA ASN A 102 14.24 14.43 -12.32
C ASN A 102 12.79 14.49 -11.79
N ALA A 103 12.51 15.44 -10.89
CA ALA A 103 11.18 15.62 -10.27
C ALA A 103 10.04 15.92 -11.27
N SER A 104 10.38 16.21 -12.54
CA SER A 104 9.43 16.44 -13.64
C SER A 104 9.22 15.20 -14.52
N GLY A 105 9.85 14.06 -14.19
CA GLY A 105 9.69 12.79 -14.92
C GLY A 105 10.51 12.68 -16.21
N ILE A 106 11.55 13.49 -16.39
CA ILE A 106 12.46 13.42 -17.54
C ILE A 106 13.68 12.58 -17.15
N VAL A 107 14.03 11.59 -17.97
CA VAL A 107 15.23 10.76 -17.82
C VAL A 107 16.47 11.63 -18.04
N GLU A 108 17.34 11.69 -17.03
CA GLU A 108 18.63 12.37 -17.07
C GLU A 108 19.72 11.38 -17.50
N ASP A 109 20.42 11.68 -18.59
CA ASP A 109 21.57 10.88 -19.00
C ASP A 109 22.71 10.99 -17.95
N PRO A 110 23.35 9.87 -17.55
CA PRO A 110 24.41 9.86 -16.55
C PRO A 110 25.67 10.65 -16.95
N LYS A 111 25.76 11.13 -18.20
CA LYS A 111 26.89 11.93 -18.71
C LYS A 111 26.94 13.37 -18.17
N ASN A 112 25.93 13.84 -17.43
CA ASN A 112 25.93 15.20 -16.88
C ASN A 112 26.59 15.34 -15.50
N PHE A 113 26.97 14.25 -14.84
CA PHE A 113 27.62 14.31 -13.52
C PHE A 113 29.13 14.61 -13.57
N GLU A 114 29.81 14.32 -14.67
CA GLU A 114 31.25 14.61 -14.81
C GLU A 114 31.56 16.07 -15.20
N ARG A 115 30.56 16.90 -15.52
CA ARG A 115 30.76 18.31 -15.91
C ARG A 115 30.59 19.33 -14.79
N ILE A 116 30.19 18.92 -13.58
CA ILE A 116 29.86 19.85 -12.49
C ILE A 116 30.96 19.90 -11.40
N ASP A 117 31.83 18.88 -11.31
CA ASP A 117 32.91 18.85 -10.31
C ASP A 117 34.29 19.37 -10.81
N SER A 118 34.38 19.85 -12.06
CA SER A 118 35.62 20.44 -12.60
C SER A 118 35.63 21.97 -12.64
N ASN A 119 34.61 22.65 -12.09
CA ASN A 119 34.52 24.13 -12.06
C ASN A 119 34.65 24.73 -10.66
N ARG A 120 35.25 23.98 -9.72
CA ARG A 120 35.47 24.46 -8.34
C ARG A 120 36.91 24.29 -7.87
N SER A 121 37.85 24.66 -8.72
CA SER A 121 39.23 24.99 -8.34
C SER A 121 39.83 25.83 -9.45
N GLU A 122 40.48 26.93 -9.06
CA GLU A 122 41.28 27.84 -9.90
C GLU A 122 40.56 29.06 -10.52
N GLN A 123 40.30 30.06 -9.68
CA GLN A 123 40.44 31.47 -10.08
C GLN A 123 41.29 32.21 -9.05
N SER A 124 42.61 32.17 -9.22
CA SER A 124 43.50 33.27 -8.85
C SER A 124 44.80 33.18 -9.65
N SER A 125 45.27 34.35 -10.12
CA SER A 125 46.55 34.64 -10.80
C SER A 125 46.71 34.29 -12.30
N SER A 126 46.28 35.25 -13.12
CA SER A 126 47.03 35.93 -14.19
C SER A 126 48.28 35.30 -14.84
N SER A 127 48.23 35.33 -16.18
CA SER A 127 49.24 35.86 -17.13
C SER A 127 50.08 34.90 -17.99
N THR A 128 49.96 35.15 -19.31
CA THR A 128 50.97 35.11 -20.40
C THR A 128 51.48 33.78 -20.99
N ASN A 129 51.22 33.66 -22.30
CA ASN A 129 52.08 33.19 -23.41
C ASN A 129 53.05 32.02 -23.16
N SER A 130 52.90 30.93 -23.93
CA SER A 130 53.81 30.61 -25.07
C SER A 130 53.60 29.19 -25.61
N GLN A 131 54.03 29.02 -26.85
CA GLN A 131 53.98 27.84 -27.72
C GLN A 131 54.75 26.63 -27.16
N SER A 132 54.30 25.41 -27.46
CA SER A 132 55.15 24.38 -28.12
C SER A 132 54.36 23.12 -28.49
N LEU A 133 54.89 22.48 -29.53
CA LEU A 133 54.41 21.36 -30.36
C LEU A 133 55.14 20.05 -29.92
N PRO A 134 54.93 18.88 -30.57
CA PRO A 134 54.39 17.66 -29.98
C PRO A 134 55.42 16.51 -29.79
N THR A 135 55.04 15.45 -29.08
CA THR A 135 55.66 14.11 -29.22
C THR A 135 54.67 12.97 -28.92
N ASP A 136 54.14 12.39 -29.99
CA ASP A 136 54.06 10.96 -30.35
C ASP A 136 54.09 9.82 -29.30
N GLU A 137 53.06 8.97 -29.45
CA GLU A 137 53.06 7.50 -29.66
C GLU A 137 52.42 6.53 -28.64
N LYS A 138 51.36 5.85 -29.14
CA LYS A 138 50.87 4.46 -28.95
C LYS A 138 50.18 4.14 -27.61
N TYR A 139 48.91 3.71 -27.53
CA TYR A 139 48.17 2.74 -28.34
C TYR A 139 46.67 3.05 -28.44
N ALA A 140 46.09 2.67 -29.57
CA ALA A 140 44.70 2.86 -29.96
C ALA A 140 43.71 1.89 -29.25
N CYS A 141 42.55 2.41 -28.85
CA CYS A 141 41.32 1.64 -28.71
C CYS A 141 40.30 2.22 -29.70
N LEU A 142 39.81 1.35 -30.57
CA LEU A 142 38.79 1.63 -31.58
C LEU A 142 37.46 2.01 -30.92
N GLU A 143 36.90 3.10 -31.41
CA GLU A 143 35.53 3.53 -31.24
C GLU A 143 34.56 2.47 -31.78
N THR A 144 33.46 2.22 -31.06
CA THR A 144 32.26 1.63 -31.64
C THR A 144 31.08 2.52 -31.34
N ASP A 145 30.67 3.24 -32.38
CA ASP A 145 29.35 3.83 -32.55
C ASP A 145 28.24 2.80 -32.35
N THR A 146 27.22 3.19 -31.59
CA THR A 146 25.87 2.67 -31.71
C THR A 146 24.91 3.85 -31.71
N PRO A 147 24.15 4.11 -32.79
CA PRO A 147 23.05 5.06 -32.74
C PRO A 147 21.79 4.36 -32.20
N SER A 148 21.18 4.97 -31.20
CA SER A 148 19.82 4.69 -30.74
C SER A 148 18.79 4.99 -31.85
N PRO A 149 17.64 4.31 -31.92
CA PRO A 149 16.64 4.58 -32.94
C PRO A 149 15.96 5.95 -32.71
N ILE A 150 15.75 6.66 -33.82
CA ILE A 150 15.21 8.01 -33.90
C ILE A 150 13.69 8.00 -33.62
N LEU A 151 13.26 8.81 -32.67
CA LEU A 151 11.86 9.16 -32.45
C LEU A 151 11.42 10.16 -33.54
N ASN A 152 10.51 9.75 -34.43
CA ASN A 152 9.93 10.62 -35.44
C ASN A 152 8.97 11.64 -34.81
N THR A 153 9.44 12.88 -34.62
CA THR A 153 8.57 14.04 -34.39
C THR A 153 8.69 14.97 -35.60
N PHE A 154 7.72 14.89 -36.52
CA PHE A 154 7.61 15.80 -37.66
C PHE A 154 7.31 17.23 -37.17
N GLY A 155 8.32 18.10 -37.22
CA GLY A 155 8.16 19.56 -37.08
C GLY A 155 7.91 20.19 -38.45
N TYR A 156 6.76 20.85 -38.61
CA TYR A 156 6.52 21.78 -39.72
C TYR A 156 6.98 23.18 -39.33
N ASP A 157 7.93 23.72 -40.09
CA ASP A 157 8.35 25.12 -40.08
C ASP A 157 7.21 26.04 -40.55
N ARG A 158 6.91 27.13 -39.82
CA ARG A 158 6.39 28.37 -40.44
C ARG A 158 6.61 29.63 -39.60
N ARG A 159 6.89 30.69 -40.36
CA ARG A 159 7.42 32.03 -40.04
C ARG A 159 6.48 32.94 -39.23
N TYR A 160 7.15 33.94 -38.65
CA TYR A 160 6.78 35.17 -37.94
C TYR A 160 5.59 36.04 -38.46
N ILE A 161 4.74 36.49 -37.50
CA ILE A 161 3.88 37.71 -37.27
C ILE A 161 2.83 38.21 -38.32
N PRO A 162 1.85 39.12 -37.97
CA PRO A 162 1.17 39.51 -36.70
C PRO A 162 -0.40 39.57 -36.79
N THR A 163 -1.05 40.10 -35.74
CA THR A 163 -2.44 40.66 -35.65
C THR A 163 -3.60 39.64 -35.62
N THR A 164 -4.68 39.73 -34.84
CA THR A 164 -5.36 40.82 -34.10
C THR A 164 -6.53 40.21 -33.28
N LEU A 165 -6.99 40.94 -32.26
CA LEU A 165 -8.36 40.94 -31.69
C LEU A 165 -8.75 39.86 -30.66
N THR A 166 -8.64 40.26 -29.39
CA THR A 166 -9.57 40.01 -28.26
C THR A 166 -11.03 40.29 -28.65
N PRO A 167 -12.06 39.72 -27.97
CA PRO A 167 -12.60 40.28 -26.70
C PRO A 167 -13.10 39.17 -25.73
N ILE A 168 -13.55 39.32 -24.48
CA ILE A 168 -13.96 40.39 -23.54
C ILE A 168 -14.04 39.65 -22.17
N ASP A 169 -13.38 40.13 -21.12
CA ASP A 169 -13.94 40.91 -19.98
C ASP A 169 -15.07 40.16 -19.24
N SER A 170 -15.18 40.16 -17.91
CA SER A 170 -14.88 41.21 -16.93
C SER A 170 -15.13 40.65 -15.50
N VAL A 171 -14.31 41.03 -14.48
CA VAL A 171 -14.70 41.92 -13.33
C VAL A 171 -15.31 41.16 -12.13
N GLU A 172 -15.03 41.40 -10.85
CA GLU A 172 -14.18 42.32 -10.09
C GLU A 172 -14.13 41.80 -8.64
N SER A 173 -13.01 41.97 -7.93
CA SER A 173 -12.98 42.82 -6.72
C SER A 173 -11.55 42.89 -6.14
N SER A 174 -11.14 44.14 -5.98
CA SER A 174 -9.94 44.70 -5.36
C SER A 174 -9.90 44.40 -3.84
N THR A 175 -8.78 44.41 -3.12
CA THR A 175 -7.74 45.43 -3.01
C THR A 175 -6.47 44.83 -2.40
N SER A 176 -5.34 45.37 -2.84
CA SER A 176 -3.96 45.06 -2.47
C SER A 176 -3.49 45.86 -1.25
N GLU A 177 -2.78 45.22 -0.32
CA GLU A 177 -1.69 45.86 0.42
C GLU A 177 -0.39 45.09 0.18
N TYR A 178 0.65 45.85 -0.14
CA TYR A 178 2.00 45.46 -0.48
C TYR A 178 2.75 44.88 0.72
N PHE A 179 3.48 43.78 0.54
CA PHE A 179 4.80 43.59 1.18
C PHE A 179 5.71 42.72 0.29
N GLN A 180 6.94 43.20 0.11
CA GLN A 180 7.99 42.65 -0.74
C GLN A 180 8.52 41.32 -0.18
N ASN A 181 8.65 40.31 -1.03
CA ASN A 181 9.37 39.06 -0.73
C ASN A 181 10.87 39.26 -0.97
N GLU A 182 11.65 39.42 0.11
CA GLU A 182 13.07 39.08 0.13
C GLU A 182 13.21 37.58 0.44
N GLN A 183 13.85 36.84 -0.47
CA GLN A 183 14.28 35.46 -0.24
C GLN A 183 15.55 35.47 0.62
N GLN A 184 15.41 35.30 1.93
CA GLN A 184 16.51 34.90 2.80
C GLN A 184 16.51 33.38 3.00
N SER A 185 17.63 32.76 2.63
CA SER A 185 17.97 31.36 2.90
C SER A 185 18.08 31.10 4.40
N ILE A 186 17.21 30.27 4.96
CA ILE A 186 17.32 29.82 6.35
C ILE A 186 18.20 28.56 6.40
N GLN A 187 19.46 28.75 6.79
CA GLN A 187 20.37 27.70 7.25
C GLN A 187 19.84 27.09 8.56
N ARG A 188 19.82 25.76 8.66
CA ARG A 188 19.55 25.04 9.91
C ARG A 188 20.73 25.22 10.90
N PRO A 189 20.50 25.50 12.19
CA PRO A 189 21.59 25.58 13.16
C PRO A 189 22.12 24.19 13.54
N LYS A 190 23.44 24.06 13.58
CA LYS A 190 24.19 22.93 14.15
C LYS A 190 24.22 23.09 15.66
N LEU A 191 23.45 22.28 16.40
CA LEU A 191 23.71 22.04 17.81
C LEU A 191 23.04 20.72 18.23
N LEU A 192 23.83 19.63 18.27
CA LEU A 192 23.68 18.42 19.11
C LEU A 192 24.59 17.31 18.53
N ASP A 193 25.91 17.51 18.63
CA ASP A 193 26.87 16.41 18.61
C ASP A 193 27.21 16.07 20.05
N ILE A 194 26.76 14.90 20.52
CA ILE A 194 27.24 14.26 21.76
C ILE A 194 27.76 12.87 21.34
N PRO A 195 29.00 12.50 21.69
CA PRO A 195 29.61 11.26 21.26
C PRO A 195 29.09 10.07 22.08
N SER A 196 28.62 9.02 21.40
CA SER A 196 28.33 7.72 22.03
C SER A 196 29.58 6.85 22.05
N ILE A 197 30.23 6.81 23.21
CA ILE A 197 31.19 5.78 23.59
C ILE A 197 30.39 4.60 24.17
N ILE A 198 30.87 3.38 23.91
CA ILE A 198 30.52 2.07 24.52
C ILE A 198 29.39 1.29 23.81
N TYR A 199 29.78 0.48 22.81
CA TYR A 199 29.49 -0.97 22.75
C TYR A 199 30.55 -1.62 21.84
N LYS A 200 31.61 -2.19 22.44
CA LYS A 200 32.53 -3.13 21.78
C LYS A 200 31.86 -4.50 21.77
N LYS A 201 31.66 -5.09 20.60
CA LYS A 201 31.39 -6.53 20.45
C LYS A 201 32.54 -7.13 19.66
N ASP A 202 33.33 -7.93 20.35
CA ASP A 202 34.46 -8.69 19.80
C ASP A 202 34.01 -9.68 18.73
N SER A 203 34.76 -9.74 17.62
CA SER A 203 34.76 -10.91 16.73
C SER A 203 36.17 -11.15 16.20
N ASN A 204 37.01 -11.78 17.04
CA ASN A 204 38.21 -12.45 16.57
C ASN A 204 37.81 -13.85 16.07
N LEU A 205 37.62 -14.00 14.75
CA LEU A 205 37.56 -15.31 14.10
C LEU A 205 38.98 -15.77 13.77
N THR A 206 39.37 -16.94 14.27
CA THR A 206 40.66 -17.61 14.05
C THR A 206 40.82 -18.09 12.60
N ASP A 207 42.06 -18.13 12.11
CA ASP A 207 42.41 -18.45 10.71
C ASP A 207 41.91 -19.82 10.21
N GLU A 208 41.58 -20.75 11.10
CA GLU A 208 40.92 -22.02 10.74
C GLU A 208 39.46 -21.86 10.29
N GLN A 209 38.74 -20.83 10.77
CA GLN A 209 37.37 -20.52 10.33
C GLN A 209 37.36 -19.80 8.97
N LYS A 210 38.38 -18.99 8.67
CA LYS A 210 38.62 -18.45 7.31
C LYS A 210 39.03 -19.55 6.32
N ALA A 211 39.78 -20.56 6.77
CA ALA A 211 40.16 -21.69 5.92
C ALA A 211 38.98 -22.62 5.59
N ARG A 212 37.96 -22.73 6.45
CA ARG A 212 36.70 -23.43 6.14
C ARG A 212 35.81 -22.63 5.19
N LEU A 213 35.69 -21.32 5.39
CA LEU A 213 34.95 -20.44 4.47
C LEU A 213 35.56 -20.41 3.06
N ASN A 214 36.88 -20.55 2.94
CA ASN A 214 37.57 -20.61 1.65
C ASN A 214 37.61 -22.02 1.01
N ARG A 215 37.27 -23.09 1.74
CA ARG A 215 37.21 -24.45 1.17
C ARG A 215 35.87 -24.71 0.49
N ASP A 216 34.79 -24.13 1.01
CA ASP A 216 33.44 -24.22 0.41
C ASP A 216 33.27 -23.35 -0.85
N VAL A 217 34.27 -22.51 -1.18
CA VAL A 217 34.32 -21.67 -2.40
C VAL A 217 35.13 -22.32 -3.54
N SER A 218 35.68 -23.53 -3.33
CA SER A 218 36.55 -24.18 -4.33
C SER A 218 35.92 -25.32 -5.13
N ASN A 219 34.61 -25.56 -4.99
CA ASN A 219 33.87 -26.59 -5.73
C ASN A 219 32.63 -26.06 -6.48
N THR A 220 32.63 -24.79 -6.86
CA THR A 220 31.68 -24.27 -7.85
C THR A 220 32.35 -24.26 -9.22
N SER A 221 31.64 -24.86 -10.17
CA SER A 221 31.92 -24.93 -11.60
C SER A 221 32.36 -23.58 -12.19
N SER A 222 33.15 -23.70 -13.26
CA SER A 222 33.65 -22.67 -14.19
C SER A 222 32.90 -21.32 -14.30
N PRO A 223 33.57 -20.23 -14.74
CA PRO A 223 33.04 -18.85 -14.74
C PRO A 223 31.93 -18.54 -15.79
N PHE A 224 31.03 -19.47 -16.07
CA PHE A 224 29.99 -19.36 -17.12
C PHE A 224 28.53 -19.37 -16.63
N GLU A 225 28.26 -19.21 -15.34
CA GLU A 225 26.91 -19.39 -14.76
C GLU A 225 26.33 -18.15 -14.03
N LEU A 226 26.50 -16.94 -14.58
CA LEU A 226 25.59 -15.83 -14.23
C LEU A 226 24.40 -15.84 -15.19
N LYS A 227 23.18 -16.01 -14.65
CA LYS A 227 21.93 -15.86 -15.40
C LYS A 227 21.96 -14.48 -16.10
N PRO A 228 21.76 -14.40 -17.42
CA PRO A 228 21.72 -13.11 -18.12
C PRO A 228 20.52 -12.28 -17.62
N ILE A 229 20.71 -10.97 -17.48
CA ILE A 229 19.62 -10.06 -17.10
C ILE A 229 18.77 -9.83 -18.36
N PHE A 230 17.48 -10.14 -18.26
CA PHE A 230 16.52 -9.97 -19.34
C PHE A 230 15.65 -8.75 -19.07
N GLU A 231 15.53 -7.85 -20.04
CA GLU A 231 14.69 -6.65 -19.98
C GLU A 231 13.65 -6.71 -21.10
N ALA A 232 12.38 -6.45 -20.77
CA ALA A 232 11.27 -6.59 -21.70
C ALA A 232 10.22 -5.49 -21.50
N GLU A 233 9.44 -5.19 -22.55
CA GLU A 233 8.32 -4.23 -22.48
C GLU A 233 7.14 -4.76 -21.65
N SER A 234 6.99 -6.09 -21.59
CA SER A 234 5.92 -6.75 -20.84
C SER A 234 6.48 -7.89 -20.00
N PRO A 235 6.03 -8.04 -18.74
CA PRO A 235 6.48 -9.10 -17.85
C PRO A 235 6.07 -10.50 -18.33
N ASP A 236 4.99 -10.60 -19.13
CA ASP A 236 4.62 -11.84 -19.80
C ASP A 236 5.74 -12.37 -20.71
N GLU A 237 6.44 -11.47 -21.41
CA GLU A 237 7.50 -11.86 -22.35
C GLU A 237 8.74 -12.35 -21.62
N LEU A 238 9.08 -11.67 -20.52
CA LEU A 238 10.17 -12.05 -19.63
C LEU A 238 9.93 -13.47 -19.09
N ALA A 239 8.74 -13.70 -18.54
CA ALA A 239 8.24 -14.99 -18.10
C ALA A 239 8.42 -16.10 -19.16
N LEU A 240 8.08 -15.83 -20.42
CA LEU A 240 8.21 -16.79 -21.52
C LEU A 240 9.68 -17.07 -21.90
N VAL A 241 10.56 -16.06 -21.93
CA VAL A 241 11.99 -16.26 -22.21
C VAL A 241 12.66 -17.05 -21.09
N ASP A 242 12.30 -16.78 -19.85
CA ASP A 242 12.80 -17.53 -18.72
C ASP A 242 12.29 -18.98 -18.68
N ALA A 243 11.05 -19.21 -19.11
CA ALA A 243 10.55 -20.57 -19.34
C ALA A 243 11.45 -21.31 -20.33
N ALA A 244 11.79 -20.66 -21.46
CA ALA A 244 12.68 -21.23 -22.47
C ALA A 244 14.08 -21.51 -21.90
N TYR A 245 14.62 -20.59 -21.09
CA TYR A 245 15.91 -20.74 -20.42
C TYR A 245 15.96 -21.98 -19.51
N ILE A 246 14.91 -22.22 -18.72
CA ILE A 246 14.80 -23.38 -17.82
C ILE A 246 14.85 -24.71 -18.60
N TYR A 247 14.28 -24.75 -19.80
CA TYR A 247 14.29 -25.93 -20.67
C TYR A 247 15.53 -26.02 -21.58
N GLY A 248 16.57 -25.20 -21.33
CA GLY A 248 17.85 -25.25 -22.05
C GLY A 248 17.89 -24.45 -23.35
N CYS A 249 16.84 -23.69 -23.68
CA CYS A 249 16.83 -22.73 -24.80
C CYS A 249 17.21 -21.33 -24.29
N ARG A 250 18.51 -21.00 -24.32
CA ARG A 250 19.02 -19.73 -23.77
C ARG A 250 19.08 -18.64 -24.82
N LEU A 251 18.39 -17.53 -24.58
CA LEU A 251 18.61 -16.30 -25.34
C LEU A 251 19.95 -15.68 -24.93
N VAL A 252 20.89 -15.56 -25.87
CA VAL A 252 22.26 -15.08 -25.61
C VAL A 252 22.40 -13.61 -25.98
N LYS A 253 21.91 -13.23 -27.16
CA LYS A 253 22.03 -11.87 -27.69
C LYS A 253 20.87 -11.58 -28.63
N ARG A 254 20.28 -10.39 -28.50
CA ARG A 254 19.30 -9.86 -29.43
C ARG A 254 19.76 -8.49 -29.94
N THR A 255 19.85 -8.33 -31.25
CA THR A 255 20.00 -7.05 -31.94
C THR A 255 18.74 -6.80 -32.78
N PRO A 256 18.49 -5.57 -33.28
CA PRO A 256 17.35 -5.31 -34.17
C PRO A 256 17.34 -6.18 -35.44
N THR A 257 18.52 -6.65 -35.86
CA THR A 257 18.73 -7.39 -37.11
C THR A 257 18.97 -8.89 -36.92
N ALA A 258 19.34 -9.35 -35.72
CA ALA A 258 19.68 -10.76 -35.48
C ALA A 258 19.40 -11.19 -34.04
N VAL A 259 19.00 -12.45 -33.87
CA VAL A 259 18.78 -13.10 -32.57
C VAL A 259 19.66 -14.33 -32.47
N THR A 260 20.44 -14.44 -31.40
CA THR A 260 21.27 -15.60 -31.11
C THR A 260 20.68 -16.37 -29.92
N VAL A 261 20.27 -17.60 -30.19
CA VAL A 261 19.75 -18.54 -29.19
C VAL A 261 20.68 -19.75 -29.12
N GLU A 262 20.91 -20.23 -27.92
CA GLU A 262 21.62 -21.48 -27.64
C GLU A 262 20.59 -22.58 -27.38
N THR A 263 20.64 -23.65 -28.17
CA THR A 263 19.74 -24.80 -28.03
C THR A 263 20.15 -25.69 -26.85
N PRO A 264 19.30 -26.63 -26.41
CA PRO A 264 19.64 -27.57 -25.34
C PRO A 264 20.89 -28.42 -25.64
N GLU A 265 21.26 -28.54 -26.92
CA GLU A 265 22.48 -29.21 -27.40
C GLU A 265 23.74 -28.34 -27.32
N LEU A 266 23.67 -27.17 -26.66
CA LEU A 266 24.73 -26.15 -26.60
C LEU A 266 25.15 -25.60 -27.98
N VAL A 267 24.29 -25.73 -28.99
CA VAL A 267 24.54 -25.17 -30.32
C VAL A 267 23.98 -23.75 -30.39
N LYS A 268 24.86 -22.79 -30.68
CA LYS A 268 24.45 -21.38 -30.90
C LYS A 268 23.93 -21.22 -32.32
N MET A 269 22.66 -20.84 -32.44
CA MET A 269 21.99 -20.53 -33.70
C MET A 269 21.68 -19.04 -33.77
N THR A 270 22.17 -18.38 -34.82
CA THR A 270 21.88 -16.97 -35.10
C THR A 270 20.83 -16.88 -36.21
N TYR A 271 19.66 -16.36 -35.87
CA TYR A 271 18.55 -16.07 -36.78
C TYR A 271 18.62 -14.63 -37.24
N ASP A 272 18.50 -14.40 -38.54
CA ASP A 272 18.38 -13.04 -39.08
C ASP A 272 16.92 -12.59 -38.91
N ILE A 273 16.70 -11.49 -38.20
CA ILE A 273 15.37 -10.87 -38.11
C ILE A 273 15.17 -10.04 -39.37
N LEU A 274 14.14 -10.39 -40.15
CA LEU A 274 13.80 -9.64 -41.34
C LEU A 274 12.85 -8.48 -40.99
N ASN A 275 11.71 -8.79 -40.38
CA ASN A 275 10.72 -7.79 -39.96
C ASN A 275 10.07 -8.20 -38.63
N VAL A 276 9.77 -7.22 -37.78
CA VAL A 276 9.02 -7.37 -36.52
C VAL A 276 7.66 -6.70 -36.70
N LEU A 277 6.58 -7.44 -36.43
CA LEU A 277 5.20 -6.97 -36.49
C LEU A 277 4.73 -6.74 -35.05
N PRO A 278 4.78 -5.50 -34.54
CA PRO A 278 4.56 -5.21 -33.12
C PRO A 278 3.15 -5.58 -32.65
N PHE A 279 2.98 -5.73 -31.34
CA PHE A 279 1.68 -6.00 -30.78
C PHE A 279 0.71 -4.84 -31.06
N ASP A 280 -0.50 -5.16 -31.51
CA ASP A 280 -1.57 -4.19 -31.68
C ASP A 280 -2.80 -4.66 -30.88
N SER A 281 -3.41 -3.76 -30.12
CA SER A 281 -4.61 -3.99 -29.31
C SER A 281 -5.81 -4.46 -30.12
N THR A 282 -5.94 -4.04 -31.39
CA THR A 282 -7.04 -4.47 -32.27
C THR A 282 -6.81 -5.90 -32.76
N ARG A 283 -5.56 -6.20 -33.14
CA ARG A 283 -5.10 -7.47 -33.72
C ARG A 283 -4.88 -8.57 -32.68
N LYS A 284 -4.51 -8.19 -31.46
CA LYS A 284 -4.25 -9.05 -30.28
C LYS A 284 -3.20 -10.14 -30.50
N ARG A 285 -2.21 -9.88 -31.34
CA ARG A 285 -1.07 -10.77 -31.61
C ARG A 285 0.16 -9.96 -32.01
N MET A 286 1.32 -10.59 -31.87
CA MET A 286 2.64 -10.11 -32.27
C MET A 286 3.29 -11.19 -33.12
N SER A 287 4.03 -10.77 -34.15
CA SER A 287 4.72 -11.71 -35.03
C SER A 287 6.14 -11.24 -35.35
N VAL A 288 7.04 -12.18 -35.57
CA VAL A 288 8.43 -11.93 -35.97
C VAL A 288 8.74 -12.80 -37.17
N ILE A 289 9.29 -12.20 -38.22
CA ILE A 289 9.73 -12.89 -39.43
C ILE A 289 11.23 -13.08 -39.34
N VAL A 290 11.66 -14.33 -39.31
CA VAL A 290 13.07 -14.70 -39.19
C VAL A 290 13.52 -15.58 -40.35
N ARG A 291 14.80 -15.46 -40.70
CA ARG A 291 15.47 -16.38 -41.63
C ARG A 291 16.28 -17.39 -40.83
N HIS A 292 16.03 -18.66 -41.09
CA HIS A 292 16.76 -19.74 -40.45
C HIS A 292 18.22 -19.80 -40.96
N PRO A 293 19.24 -19.98 -40.09
CA PRO A 293 20.65 -19.91 -40.48
C PRO A 293 21.06 -20.97 -41.52
N TYR A 294 20.69 -22.24 -41.28
CA TYR A 294 21.08 -23.39 -42.11
C TYR A 294 20.14 -23.63 -43.30
N THR A 295 18.83 -23.75 -43.06
CA THR A 295 17.84 -24.07 -44.09
C THR A 295 17.50 -22.88 -45.00
N LYS A 296 17.91 -21.65 -44.63
CA LYS A 296 17.58 -20.39 -45.30
C LYS A 296 16.08 -20.13 -45.53
N GLN A 297 15.22 -20.92 -44.89
CA GLN A 297 13.77 -20.74 -44.93
C GLN A 297 13.35 -19.50 -44.13
N ILE A 298 12.33 -18.81 -44.64
CA ILE A 298 11.70 -17.69 -43.94
C ILE A 298 10.56 -18.25 -43.11
N ILE A 299 10.63 -18.02 -41.80
CA ILE A 299 9.65 -18.51 -40.82
C ILE A 299 9.03 -17.29 -40.15
N LEU A 300 7.71 -17.22 -40.19
CA LEU A 300 6.89 -16.29 -39.44
C LEU A 300 6.48 -16.97 -38.13
N TYR A 301 6.96 -16.44 -37.01
CA TYR A 301 6.54 -16.85 -35.67
C TYR A 301 5.52 -15.86 -35.13
N THR A 302 4.42 -16.37 -34.58
CA THR A 302 3.31 -15.56 -34.09
C THR A 302 2.89 -16.02 -32.70
N LYS A 303 2.71 -15.05 -31.80
CA LYS A 303 2.13 -15.23 -30.45
C LYS A 303 0.95 -14.30 -30.26
N GLY A 304 -0.08 -14.75 -29.55
CA GLY A 304 -1.28 -13.93 -29.36
C GLY A 304 -2.43 -14.64 -28.67
N ALA A 305 -3.59 -13.97 -28.65
CA ALA A 305 -4.80 -14.53 -28.05
C ALA A 305 -5.35 -15.71 -28.85
N ASP A 306 -5.98 -16.65 -28.15
CA ASP A 306 -6.72 -17.79 -28.71
C ASP A 306 -7.73 -17.35 -29.79
N SER A 307 -8.55 -16.35 -29.49
CA SER A 307 -9.55 -15.81 -30.43
C SER A 307 -8.94 -15.17 -31.68
N ALA A 308 -7.66 -14.79 -31.64
CA ALA A 308 -6.99 -14.06 -32.71
C ALA A 308 -6.12 -14.96 -33.61
N ILE A 309 -5.71 -16.14 -33.12
CA ILE A 309 -4.85 -17.07 -33.86
C ILE A 309 -5.64 -18.28 -34.38
N LEU A 310 -6.53 -18.86 -33.57
CA LEU A 310 -7.30 -20.06 -33.96
C LEU A 310 -8.07 -19.91 -35.28
N PRO A 311 -8.71 -18.75 -35.59
CA PRO A 311 -9.42 -18.56 -36.86
C PRO A 311 -8.51 -18.49 -38.10
N HIS A 312 -7.21 -18.26 -37.92
CA HIS A 312 -6.25 -18.11 -39.02
C HIS A 312 -5.33 -19.34 -39.19
N LEU A 313 -5.63 -20.43 -38.48
CA LEU A 313 -4.96 -21.71 -38.71
C LEU A 313 -5.31 -22.26 -40.09
N THR A 314 -4.38 -23.02 -40.68
CA THR A 314 -4.62 -23.71 -41.96
C THR A 314 -5.79 -24.68 -41.80
N PRO A 315 -6.80 -24.68 -42.69
CA PRO A 315 -7.89 -25.64 -42.63
C PRO A 315 -7.35 -27.05 -42.87
N VAL A 316 -7.64 -27.97 -41.95
CA VAL A 316 -7.19 -29.38 -41.99
C VAL A 316 -8.40 -30.33 -42.08
N GLU A 317 -8.23 -31.46 -42.77
CA GLU A 317 -9.23 -32.51 -42.92
C GLU A 317 -9.67 -33.11 -41.57
N ASP A 318 -10.92 -33.60 -41.51
CA ASP A 318 -11.61 -34.01 -40.28
C ASP A 318 -10.90 -35.14 -39.51
N ASP A 319 -10.23 -36.06 -40.20
CA ASP A 319 -9.55 -37.25 -39.61
C ASP A 319 -8.03 -37.07 -39.38
N SER A 320 -7.50 -35.86 -39.56
CA SER A 320 -6.07 -35.60 -39.41
C SER A 320 -5.61 -35.48 -37.93
N GLU A 321 -4.42 -36.01 -37.62
CA GLU A 321 -3.81 -35.86 -36.28
C GLU A 321 -3.67 -34.39 -35.83
N GLN A 322 -3.48 -33.47 -36.79
CA GLN A 322 -3.39 -32.04 -36.53
C GLN A 322 -4.71 -31.46 -36.03
N LYS A 323 -5.86 -31.94 -36.52
CA LYS A 323 -7.16 -31.46 -36.05
C LYS A 323 -7.46 -31.94 -34.63
N LEU A 324 -7.13 -33.19 -34.32
CA LEU A 324 -7.19 -33.71 -32.94
C LEU A 324 -6.31 -32.88 -31.99
N PHE A 325 -5.13 -32.47 -32.43
CA PHE A 325 -4.24 -31.61 -31.65
C PHE A 325 -4.83 -30.22 -31.40
N ILE A 326 -5.44 -29.60 -32.42
CA ILE A 326 -6.13 -28.31 -32.28
C ILE A 326 -7.29 -28.44 -31.28
N THR A 327 -8.14 -29.46 -31.40
CA THR A 327 -9.27 -29.67 -30.49
C THR A 327 -8.83 -29.92 -29.04
N LYS A 328 -7.78 -30.72 -28.82
CA LYS A 328 -7.21 -30.92 -27.49
C LYS A 328 -6.63 -29.63 -26.90
N THR A 329 -5.93 -28.84 -27.72
CA THR A 329 -5.37 -27.56 -27.28
C THR A 329 -6.47 -26.58 -26.91
N ASP A 330 -7.57 -26.53 -27.68
CA ASP A 330 -8.74 -25.70 -27.37
C ASP A 330 -9.41 -26.12 -26.05
N GLN A 331 -9.52 -27.43 -25.78
CA GLN A 331 -10.00 -27.93 -24.48
C GLN A 331 -9.09 -27.50 -23.32
N HIS A 332 -7.76 -27.59 -23.48
CA HIS A 332 -6.81 -27.16 -22.45
C HIS A 332 -6.84 -25.63 -22.24
N LEU A 333 -6.94 -24.85 -23.31
CA LEU A 333 -7.09 -23.38 -23.24
C LEU A 333 -8.33 -22.99 -22.42
N ASN A 334 -9.45 -23.69 -22.63
CA ASN A 334 -10.66 -23.49 -21.85
C ASN A 334 -10.47 -23.86 -20.37
N CYS A 335 -9.70 -24.91 -20.06
CA CYS A 335 -9.34 -25.24 -18.68
C CYS A 335 -8.45 -24.16 -18.04
N TYR A 336 -7.39 -23.73 -18.72
CA TYR A 336 -6.47 -22.68 -18.23
C TYR A 336 -7.19 -21.34 -18.00
N ALA A 337 -8.11 -20.97 -18.89
CA ALA A 337 -8.94 -19.79 -18.72
C ALA A 337 -9.86 -19.88 -17.50
N ARG A 338 -10.39 -21.08 -17.19
CA ARG A 338 -11.18 -21.33 -15.96
C ARG A 338 -10.34 -21.26 -14.69
N GLU A 339 -9.08 -21.65 -14.76
CA GLU A 339 -8.11 -21.54 -13.67
C GLU A 339 -7.57 -20.11 -13.50
N GLY A 340 -7.90 -19.19 -14.41
CA GLY A 340 -7.49 -17.79 -14.35
C GLY A 340 -6.09 -17.50 -14.89
N LEU A 341 -5.50 -18.46 -15.60
CA LEU A 341 -4.21 -18.29 -16.27
C LEU A 341 -4.37 -17.40 -17.50
N ARG A 342 -3.36 -16.55 -17.77
CA ARG A 342 -3.28 -15.78 -18.99
C ARG A 342 -2.81 -16.70 -20.12
N VAL A 343 -3.74 -17.02 -21.01
CA VAL A 343 -3.49 -17.93 -22.13
C VAL A 343 -2.93 -17.20 -23.35
N LEU A 344 -1.87 -17.75 -23.93
CA LEU A 344 -1.30 -17.32 -25.22
C LEU A 344 -1.11 -18.52 -26.13
N VAL A 345 -1.52 -18.37 -27.38
CA VAL A 345 -1.36 -19.39 -28.43
C VAL A 345 -0.13 -19.05 -29.27
N MET A 346 0.66 -20.08 -29.57
CA MET A 346 1.90 -19.99 -30.34
C MET A 346 1.71 -20.73 -31.66
N ALA A 347 1.99 -20.04 -32.77
CA ALA A 347 1.86 -20.61 -34.10
C ALA A 347 3.00 -20.16 -35.01
N LYS A 348 3.28 -20.95 -36.04
CA LYS A 348 4.28 -20.63 -37.05
C LYS A 348 3.71 -20.73 -38.46
N ARG A 349 4.37 -20.09 -39.41
CA ARG A 349 4.14 -20.28 -40.84
C ARG A 349 5.47 -20.23 -41.57
N VAL A 350 5.70 -21.18 -42.47
CA VAL A 350 6.84 -21.13 -43.40
C VAL A 350 6.39 -20.33 -44.63
N VAL A 351 7.10 -19.25 -44.94
CA VAL A 351 6.77 -18.36 -46.05
C VAL A 351 7.78 -18.58 -47.18
N ALA A 352 7.29 -18.75 -48.41
CA ALA A 352 8.16 -18.86 -49.57
C ALA A 352 8.80 -17.51 -49.90
N GLN A 353 10.06 -17.52 -50.38
CA GLN A 353 10.82 -16.29 -50.67
C GLN A 353 10.06 -15.32 -51.59
N HIS A 354 9.43 -15.82 -52.66
CA HIS A 354 8.66 -14.98 -53.59
C HIS A 354 7.47 -14.27 -52.92
N GLN A 355 6.76 -14.96 -52.01
CA GLN A 355 5.62 -14.41 -51.29
C GLN A 355 6.07 -13.35 -50.29
N TYR A 356 7.22 -13.57 -49.66
CA TYR A 356 7.82 -12.60 -48.76
C TYR A 356 8.24 -11.32 -49.50
N ASP A 357 8.90 -11.45 -50.65
CA ASP A 357 9.37 -10.29 -51.42
C ASP A 357 8.20 -9.46 -51.99
N GLU A 358 7.10 -10.12 -52.39
CA GLU A 358 5.88 -9.42 -52.80
C GLU A 358 5.23 -8.69 -51.62
N TRP A 359 5.14 -9.34 -50.46
CA TRP A 359 4.60 -8.73 -49.26
C TRP A 359 5.45 -7.54 -48.80
N LEU A 360 6.78 -7.66 -48.83
CA LEU A 360 7.71 -6.62 -48.41
C LEU A 360 7.55 -5.34 -49.25
N LYS A 361 7.34 -5.48 -50.57
CA LYS A 361 7.03 -4.34 -51.45
C LYS A 361 5.73 -3.65 -51.03
N LYS A 362 4.65 -4.41 -50.85
CA LYS A 362 3.35 -3.88 -50.40
C LYS A 362 3.42 -3.25 -49.00
N HIS A 363 4.22 -3.83 -48.12
CA HIS A 363 4.43 -3.34 -46.77
C HIS A 363 5.17 -2.00 -46.78
N HIS A 364 6.24 -1.88 -47.59
CA HIS A 364 6.96 -0.63 -47.75
C HIS A 364 6.11 0.46 -48.42
N GLU A 365 5.26 0.09 -49.40
CA GLU A 365 4.27 1.00 -49.97
C GLU A 365 3.25 1.50 -48.92
N ALA A 366 2.87 0.65 -47.97
CA ALA A 366 2.00 1.04 -46.86
C ALA A 366 2.71 1.98 -45.87
N GLU A 367 3.98 1.72 -45.54
CA GLU A 367 4.82 2.57 -44.68
C GLU A 367 5.02 3.98 -45.25
N LEU A 368 5.24 4.07 -46.56
CA LEU A 368 5.47 5.35 -47.26
C LEU A 368 4.18 6.14 -47.52
N SER A 369 3.00 5.59 -47.22
CA SER A 369 1.73 6.22 -47.53
C SER A 369 1.28 7.22 -46.45
N ASN A 370 1.05 8.48 -46.85
CA ASN A 370 0.63 9.55 -45.92
C ASN A 370 -0.87 9.51 -45.52
N HIS A 371 -1.72 8.83 -46.30
CA HIS A 371 -3.16 8.74 -46.04
C HIS A 371 -3.57 7.34 -45.58
N ASN A 372 -4.28 7.24 -44.46
CA ASN A 372 -4.75 5.97 -43.87
C ASN A 372 -3.63 4.95 -43.63
N MET A 373 -2.45 5.42 -43.19
CA MET A 373 -1.29 4.58 -42.90
C MET A 373 -1.64 3.41 -41.98
N GLU A 374 -2.32 3.67 -40.85
CA GLU A 374 -2.70 2.64 -39.88
C GLU A 374 -3.55 1.51 -40.50
N LYS A 375 -4.56 1.86 -41.30
CA LYS A 375 -5.45 0.88 -41.94
C LYS A 375 -4.71 0.05 -42.99
N ARG A 376 -3.89 0.69 -43.82
CA ARG A 376 -3.07 -0.01 -44.83
C ARG A 376 -2.02 -0.91 -44.19
N MET A 377 -1.46 -0.46 -43.07
CA MET A 377 -0.53 -1.25 -42.26
C MET A 377 -1.22 -2.50 -41.71
N GLN A 378 -2.42 -2.34 -41.17
CA GLN A 378 -3.23 -3.44 -40.66
C GLN A 378 -3.63 -4.44 -41.75
N GLU A 379 -3.97 -3.96 -42.95
CA GLU A 379 -4.24 -4.80 -44.13
C GLU A 379 -2.98 -5.57 -44.57
N SER A 380 -1.82 -4.90 -44.60
CA SER A 380 -0.52 -5.52 -44.88
C SER A 380 -0.20 -6.63 -43.87
N TYR A 381 -0.38 -6.38 -42.57
CA TYR A 381 -0.18 -7.38 -41.52
C TYR A 381 -1.12 -8.57 -41.66
N SER A 382 -2.40 -8.31 -41.91
CA SER A 382 -3.41 -9.38 -42.06
C SER A 382 -3.13 -10.27 -43.28
N SER A 383 -2.50 -9.73 -44.34
CA SER A 383 -2.20 -10.49 -45.55
C SER A 383 -1.14 -11.59 -45.36
N ILE A 384 -0.14 -11.36 -44.48
CA ILE A 384 0.91 -12.35 -44.17
C ILE A 384 0.54 -13.26 -42.99
N GLU A 385 -0.38 -12.81 -42.13
CA GLU A 385 -0.83 -13.53 -40.93
C GLU A 385 -2.06 -14.41 -41.17
N CYS A 386 -1.95 -15.32 -42.13
CA CYS A 386 -2.96 -16.32 -42.45
C CYS A 386 -2.30 -17.70 -42.63
N ASN A 387 -3.08 -18.79 -42.55
CA ASN A 387 -2.61 -20.17 -42.75
C ASN A 387 -1.46 -20.57 -41.80
N PHE A 388 -1.70 -20.39 -40.51
CA PHE A 388 -0.75 -20.77 -39.47
C PHE A 388 -0.81 -22.27 -39.15
N THR A 389 0.34 -22.83 -38.77
CA THR A 389 0.44 -24.14 -38.11
C THR A 389 0.56 -23.93 -36.60
N LEU A 390 -0.37 -24.52 -35.85
CA LEU A 390 -0.37 -24.47 -34.39
C LEU A 390 0.85 -25.23 -33.83
N LEU A 391 1.62 -24.58 -32.94
CA LEU A 391 2.70 -25.24 -32.21
C LEU A 391 2.29 -25.62 -30.80
N GLY A 392 1.57 -24.74 -30.10
CA GLY A 392 1.12 -25.01 -28.74
C GLY A 392 0.47 -23.80 -28.08
N ALA A 393 0.24 -23.92 -26.77
CA ALA A 393 -0.31 -22.87 -25.93
C ALA A 393 0.47 -22.75 -24.62
N THR A 394 0.45 -21.57 -24.04
CA THR A 394 1.03 -21.27 -22.72
C THR A 394 -0.06 -20.72 -21.81
N GLY A 395 0.03 -21.02 -20.51
CA GLY A 395 -0.78 -20.42 -19.47
C GLY A 395 0.15 -19.77 -18.45
N ILE A 396 0.12 -18.44 -18.37
CA ILE A 396 0.94 -17.68 -17.43
C ILE A 396 0.10 -17.39 -16.19
N GLU A 397 0.56 -17.82 -15.03
CA GLU A 397 -0.09 -17.51 -13.76
C GLU A 397 0.33 -16.12 -13.29
N ASP A 398 -0.67 -15.27 -13.03
CA ASP A 398 -0.47 -13.97 -12.41
C ASP A 398 -0.74 -14.13 -10.90
N ARG A 399 0.34 -14.32 -10.14
CA ARG A 399 0.24 -14.65 -8.72
C ARG A 399 -0.01 -13.40 -7.89
N LEU A 400 -0.86 -13.58 -6.88
CA LEU A 400 -1.01 -12.61 -5.81
C LEU A 400 0.27 -12.54 -4.97
N GLN A 401 0.57 -11.36 -4.42
CA GLN A 401 1.62 -11.24 -3.42
C GLN A 401 1.37 -12.18 -2.22
N GLU A 402 2.46 -12.61 -1.59
CA GLU A 402 2.43 -13.43 -0.38
C GLU A 402 1.60 -12.78 0.74
N GLY A 403 0.72 -13.56 1.39
CA GLY A 403 -0.07 -13.11 2.55
C GLY A 403 -1.25 -12.17 2.21
N VAL A 404 -1.52 -11.91 0.93
CA VAL A 404 -2.69 -11.15 0.47
C VAL A 404 -4.02 -11.72 0.98
N PRO A 405 -4.37 -13.01 0.74
CA PRO A 405 -5.69 -13.52 1.12
C PRO A 405 -5.92 -13.49 2.64
N GLU A 406 -4.87 -13.74 3.43
CA GLU A 406 -4.93 -13.66 4.90
C GLU A 406 -5.14 -12.22 5.40
N THR A 407 -4.46 -11.26 4.75
CA THR A 407 -4.60 -9.84 5.07
C THR A 407 -6.00 -9.35 4.77
N ILE A 408 -6.54 -9.66 3.59
CA ILE A 408 -7.90 -9.28 3.20
C ILE A 408 -8.93 -9.89 4.15
N SER A 409 -8.83 -11.19 4.44
CA SER A 409 -9.72 -11.86 5.39
C SER A 409 -9.66 -11.22 6.79
N SER A 410 -8.47 -10.87 7.27
CA SER A 410 -8.29 -10.18 8.55
C SER A 410 -8.97 -8.81 8.55
N LEU A 411 -8.83 -8.03 7.47
CA LEU A 411 -9.46 -6.70 7.35
C LEU A 411 -10.99 -6.81 7.25
N ILE A 412 -11.52 -7.76 6.49
CA ILE A 412 -12.97 -8.01 6.40
C ILE A 412 -13.51 -8.42 7.78
N SER A 413 -12.80 -9.27 8.53
CA SER A 413 -13.19 -9.66 9.89
C SER A 413 -13.11 -8.51 10.91
N ALA A 414 -12.26 -7.50 10.66
CA ALA A 414 -12.25 -6.23 11.39
C ALA A 414 -13.44 -5.31 11.02
N GLY A 415 -14.23 -5.70 10.01
CA GLY A 415 -15.37 -4.96 9.49
C GLY A 415 -15.00 -3.85 8.49
N ILE A 416 -13.80 -3.88 7.94
CA ILE A 416 -13.38 -2.97 6.87
C ILE A 416 -14.05 -3.42 5.57
N LYS A 417 -14.69 -2.49 4.84
CA LYS A 417 -15.31 -2.81 3.55
C LYS A 417 -14.25 -2.71 2.46
N PHE A 418 -14.24 -3.65 1.55
CA PHE A 418 -13.10 -3.79 0.64
C PHE A 418 -13.56 -3.68 -0.81
N TRP A 419 -13.03 -2.69 -1.54
CA TRP A 419 -13.43 -2.37 -2.91
C TRP A 419 -12.21 -2.48 -3.82
N VAL A 420 -12.26 -3.29 -4.87
CA VAL A 420 -11.15 -3.42 -5.82
C VAL A 420 -11.44 -2.57 -7.04
N LEU A 421 -10.54 -1.65 -7.40
CA LEU A 421 -10.67 -0.80 -8.59
C LEU A 421 -9.53 -1.12 -9.54
N THR A 422 -9.81 -1.90 -10.57
CA THR A 422 -8.79 -2.31 -11.54
C THR A 422 -9.08 -1.77 -12.94
N GLY A 423 -8.02 -1.55 -13.71
CA GLY A 423 -8.06 -1.32 -15.16
C GLY A 423 -8.26 -2.61 -15.97
N ASP A 424 -8.26 -3.78 -15.32
CA ASP A 424 -8.34 -5.07 -16.00
C ASP A 424 -9.72 -5.43 -16.53
N LYS A 425 -9.73 -6.43 -17.40
CA LYS A 425 -10.96 -7.06 -17.90
C LYS A 425 -11.74 -7.71 -16.75
N PRO A 426 -13.08 -7.73 -16.84
CA PRO A 426 -13.92 -8.25 -15.76
C PRO A 426 -13.69 -9.73 -15.47
N GLU A 427 -13.39 -10.55 -16.47
CA GLU A 427 -13.16 -11.99 -16.28
C GLU A 427 -11.92 -12.25 -15.40
N THR A 428 -10.80 -11.61 -15.74
CA THR A 428 -9.55 -11.69 -14.98
C THR A 428 -9.72 -11.12 -13.58
N ALA A 429 -10.38 -9.96 -13.47
CA ALA A 429 -10.58 -9.30 -12.18
C ALA A 429 -11.43 -10.14 -11.21
N ILE A 430 -12.46 -10.84 -11.72
CA ILE A 430 -13.28 -11.76 -10.93
C ILE A 430 -12.45 -12.96 -10.45
N ASN A 431 -11.62 -13.54 -11.31
CA ASN A 431 -10.74 -14.67 -10.93
C ASN A 431 -9.73 -14.26 -9.84
N VAL A 432 -9.15 -13.06 -9.97
CA VAL A 432 -8.27 -12.49 -8.94
C VAL A 432 -9.03 -12.28 -7.62
N ALA A 433 -10.27 -11.79 -7.67
CA ALA A 433 -11.10 -11.62 -6.47
C ALA A 433 -11.43 -12.95 -5.76
N TYR A 434 -11.66 -14.04 -6.51
CA TYR A 434 -11.81 -15.38 -5.92
C TYR A 434 -10.49 -15.88 -5.31
N SER A 435 -9.36 -15.70 -6.02
CA SER A 435 -8.02 -16.10 -5.55
C SER A 435 -7.62 -15.35 -4.27
N ALA A 436 -7.99 -14.07 -4.18
CA ALA A 436 -7.75 -13.20 -3.05
C ALA A 436 -8.69 -13.48 -1.85
N LYS A 437 -9.61 -14.45 -1.97
CA LYS A 437 -10.69 -14.72 -0.99
C LYS A 437 -11.55 -13.49 -0.68
N LEU A 438 -11.64 -12.55 -1.64
CA LEU A 438 -12.56 -11.43 -1.56
C LEU A 438 -13.97 -11.89 -1.92
N PHE A 439 -14.08 -12.75 -2.93
CA PHE A 439 -15.31 -13.45 -3.30
C PHE A 439 -15.23 -14.89 -2.81
N SER A 440 -16.28 -15.35 -2.13
CA SER A 440 -16.45 -16.76 -1.77
C SER A 440 -17.37 -17.45 -2.79
N PRO A 441 -17.18 -18.75 -3.08
CA PRO A 441 -18.08 -19.49 -4.00
C PRO A 441 -19.55 -19.53 -3.54
N GLN A 442 -19.79 -19.29 -2.25
CA GLN A 442 -21.13 -19.23 -1.66
C GLN A 442 -21.81 -17.85 -1.84
N MET A 443 -21.06 -16.83 -2.27
CA MET A 443 -21.58 -15.48 -2.48
C MET A 443 -22.41 -15.38 -3.76
N GLU A 444 -23.46 -14.56 -3.73
CA GLU A 444 -24.20 -14.19 -4.94
C GLU A 444 -23.48 -13.04 -5.65
N LEU A 445 -23.02 -13.29 -6.89
CA LEU A 445 -22.29 -12.31 -7.70
C LEU A 445 -23.26 -11.51 -8.58
N ILE A 446 -23.47 -10.24 -8.22
CA ILE A 446 -24.25 -9.27 -8.99
C ILE A 446 -23.34 -8.62 -10.03
N LYS A 447 -23.65 -8.80 -11.32
CA LYS A 447 -22.89 -8.19 -12.43
C LYS A 447 -23.70 -7.07 -13.07
N ILE A 448 -23.14 -5.86 -13.11
CA ILE A 448 -23.74 -4.71 -13.78
C ILE A 448 -22.85 -4.31 -14.96
N MET A 449 -23.26 -4.73 -16.16
CA MET A 449 -22.57 -4.46 -17.42
C MET A 449 -23.57 -3.89 -18.44
N ALA A 450 -23.93 -2.61 -18.24
CA ALA A 450 -24.87 -1.91 -19.10
C ALA A 450 -24.17 -1.12 -20.22
N ARG A 451 -24.76 -1.14 -21.41
CA ARG A 451 -24.30 -0.39 -22.59
C ARG A 451 -25.01 0.97 -22.75
N SER A 452 -26.11 1.19 -22.03
CA SER A 452 -26.86 2.45 -22.01
C SER A 452 -27.21 2.85 -20.58
N LYS A 453 -27.57 4.12 -20.41
CA LYS A 453 -27.98 4.68 -19.11
C LYS A 453 -29.25 4.00 -18.58
N GLU A 454 -30.25 3.84 -19.44
CA GLU A 454 -31.56 3.28 -19.09
C GLU A 454 -31.43 1.82 -18.66
N ALA A 455 -30.54 1.07 -19.32
CA ALA A 455 -30.23 -0.30 -18.95
C ALA A 455 -29.53 -0.38 -17.58
N ALA A 456 -28.61 0.57 -17.29
CA ALA A 456 -27.94 0.63 -15.98
C ALA A 456 -28.95 0.92 -14.86
N GLU A 457 -29.82 1.91 -15.07
CA GLU A 457 -30.88 2.29 -14.14
C GLU A 457 -31.84 1.13 -13.86
N ALA A 458 -32.39 0.51 -14.90
CA ALA A 458 -33.30 -0.64 -14.77
C ALA A 458 -32.65 -1.79 -14.00
N THR A 459 -31.37 -2.07 -14.27
CA THR A 459 -30.63 -3.15 -13.60
C THR A 459 -30.41 -2.86 -12.11
N ILE A 460 -30.03 -1.62 -11.75
CA ILE A 460 -29.82 -1.22 -10.35
C ILE A 460 -31.13 -1.32 -9.56
N TYR A 461 -32.22 -0.76 -10.09
CA TYR A 461 -33.53 -0.80 -9.41
C TYR A 461 -34.09 -2.22 -9.33
N PHE A 462 -33.86 -3.05 -10.37
CA PHE A 462 -34.23 -4.46 -10.35
C PHE A 462 -33.58 -5.17 -9.16
N TYR A 463 -32.25 -5.09 -9.02
CA TYR A 463 -31.55 -5.73 -7.90
C TYR A 463 -31.93 -5.13 -6.55
N LEU A 464 -32.07 -3.80 -6.44
CA LEU A 464 -32.53 -3.17 -5.20
C LEU A 464 -33.91 -3.69 -4.77
N SER A 465 -34.86 -3.76 -5.70
CA SER A 465 -36.21 -4.26 -5.39
C SER A 465 -36.22 -5.74 -5.02
N GLN A 466 -35.38 -6.56 -5.65
CA GLN A 466 -35.22 -7.97 -5.32
C GLN A 466 -34.69 -8.15 -3.90
N ILE A 467 -33.69 -7.34 -3.53
CA ILE A 467 -33.07 -7.34 -2.21
C ILE A 467 -34.06 -6.86 -1.14
N GLU A 468 -34.73 -5.73 -1.38
CA GLU A 468 -35.72 -5.19 -0.45
C GLU A 468 -36.90 -6.14 -0.25
N ARG A 469 -37.34 -6.84 -1.31
CA ARG A 469 -38.39 -7.87 -1.21
C ARG A 469 -37.94 -9.09 -0.40
N SER A 470 -36.67 -9.49 -0.52
CA SER A 470 -36.11 -10.59 0.29
C SER A 470 -36.02 -10.23 1.78
N LEU A 471 -35.78 -8.95 2.11
CA LEU A 471 -35.73 -8.44 3.48
C LEU A 471 -37.14 -8.19 4.06
N GLY A 472 -38.08 -7.68 3.26
CA GLY A 472 -39.42 -7.30 3.70
C GLY A 472 -40.37 -8.48 4.01
N HIS A 473 -40.02 -9.71 3.65
CA HIS A 473 -40.81 -10.89 4.04
C HIS A 473 -40.59 -11.33 5.51
N GLU A 474 -39.60 -10.76 6.21
CA GLU A 474 -39.35 -11.08 7.63
C GLU A 474 -40.18 -10.22 8.62
N GLU A 475 -40.55 -8.99 8.27
CA GLU A 475 -41.27 -8.12 9.22
C GLU A 475 -42.74 -8.52 9.42
N THR A 476 -43.40 -9.13 8.42
CA THR A 476 -44.83 -9.47 8.49
C THR A 476 -45.14 -10.82 9.16
N ASP A 477 -44.18 -11.75 9.28
CA ASP A 477 -44.42 -13.09 9.82
C ASP A 477 -44.17 -13.21 11.34
N THR A 478 -43.80 -12.11 12.01
CA THR A 478 -43.58 -12.10 13.47
C THR A 478 -44.86 -11.78 14.28
N GLU A 479 -45.95 -11.35 13.64
CA GLU A 479 -47.23 -11.05 14.30
C GLU A 479 -48.41 -11.93 13.82
N MET A 480 -48.28 -13.27 13.83
CA MET A 480 -49.41 -14.19 14.09
C MET A 480 -48.97 -15.65 13.93
N ARG A 481 -48.68 -16.35 15.05
CA ARG A 481 -49.03 -17.78 15.16
C ARG A 481 -49.45 -18.14 16.59
N PRO A 482 -50.55 -18.92 16.74
CA PRO A 482 -51.05 -19.34 18.04
C PRO A 482 -50.19 -20.47 18.63
N VAL A 483 -50.21 -20.54 19.95
CA VAL A 483 -49.57 -21.57 20.78
C VAL A 483 -50.19 -22.94 20.50
N GLY A 484 -49.36 -23.93 20.14
CA GLY A 484 -49.70 -25.35 20.27
C GLY A 484 -49.03 -26.29 19.26
N GLY A 485 -48.27 -27.27 19.78
CA GLY A 485 -47.99 -28.52 19.05
C GLY A 485 -46.51 -28.84 18.81
N SER A 486 -46.01 -29.81 19.57
CA SER A 486 -44.68 -30.43 19.47
C SER A 486 -44.36 -31.02 18.09
N GLY A 487 -43.14 -30.82 17.61
CA GLY A 487 -42.64 -31.45 16.38
C GLY A 487 -41.21 -30.98 16.05
N ASP A 488 -40.31 -31.95 15.94
CA ASP A 488 -38.85 -31.86 15.99
C ASP A 488 -38.19 -31.40 14.67
N ASN A 489 -36.97 -30.85 14.79
CA ASN A 489 -35.86 -30.93 13.81
C ASN A 489 -36.02 -30.47 12.35
N ASN A 490 -36.45 -29.22 12.08
CA ASN A 490 -36.17 -28.61 10.76
C ASN A 490 -35.82 -27.10 10.76
N ARG A 491 -35.40 -26.54 11.90
CA ARG A 491 -35.04 -25.10 12.00
C ARG A 491 -33.58 -24.79 11.61
N TYR A 492 -32.76 -25.80 11.35
CA TYR A 492 -31.33 -25.63 10.99
C TYR A 492 -31.06 -25.52 9.48
N SER A 493 -32.05 -25.73 8.62
CA SER A 493 -31.90 -25.72 7.15
C SER A 493 -32.35 -24.42 6.49
N ILE A 494 -33.22 -23.62 7.13
CA ILE A 494 -33.82 -22.40 6.53
C ILE A 494 -33.00 -21.13 6.84
N SER A 495 -32.20 -21.11 7.92
CA SER A 495 -31.34 -19.96 8.25
C SER A 495 -30.16 -19.75 7.28
N ASN A 496 -29.84 -20.73 6.43
CA ASN A 496 -28.71 -20.68 5.50
C ASN A 496 -29.03 -20.03 4.15
N GLU A 497 -30.30 -19.81 3.79
CA GLU A 497 -30.64 -19.12 2.54
C GLU A 497 -30.60 -17.59 2.67
N ILE A 498 -30.66 -17.05 3.90
CA ILE A 498 -31.06 -15.65 4.16
C ILE A 498 -29.86 -14.69 4.39
N SER A 499 -28.63 -15.20 4.46
CA SER A 499 -27.42 -14.36 4.52
C SER A 499 -26.40 -14.73 3.44
N ARG A 500 -26.86 -14.92 2.20
CA ARG A 500 -25.92 -14.98 1.09
C ARG A 500 -25.21 -13.64 0.98
N GLU A 501 -23.96 -13.61 1.42
CA GLU A 501 -23.07 -12.48 1.21
C GLU A 501 -23.05 -12.16 -0.29
N ARG A 502 -23.32 -10.91 -0.63
CA ARG A 502 -23.39 -10.47 -2.02
C ARG A 502 -22.09 -9.79 -2.42
N ALA A 503 -21.66 -10.02 -3.66
CA ALA A 503 -20.52 -9.39 -4.28
C ALA A 503 -20.97 -8.63 -5.53
N LEU A 504 -20.48 -7.40 -5.73
CA LEU A 504 -20.87 -6.56 -6.86
C LEU A 504 -19.72 -6.37 -7.83
N ALA A 505 -19.91 -6.68 -9.11
CA ALA A 505 -18.95 -6.41 -10.17
C ALA A 505 -19.52 -5.42 -11.20
N VAL A 506 -18.81 -4.32 -11.46
CA VAL A 506 -19.25 -3.21 -12.32
C VAL A 506 -18.19 -2.90 -13.38
N ASP A 507 -18.61 -2.69 -14.63
CA ASP A 507 -17.72 -2.27 -15.72
C ASP A 507 -17.52 -0.74 -15.76
N GLY A 508 -16.32 -0.28 -16.15
CA GLY A 508 -15.95 1.13 -16.20
C GLY A 508 -16.82 1.97 -17.13
N LYS A 509 -17.38 1.38 -18.19
CA LYS A 509 -18.35 2.06 -19.06
C LYS A 509 -19.67 2.33 -18.34
N THR A 510 -20.17 1.33 -17.63
CA THR A 510 -21.38 1.47 -16.82
C THR A 510 -21.16 2.47 -15.69
N LEU A 511 -19.98 2.45 -15.09
CA LEU A 511 -19.59 3.38 -14.04
C LEU A 511 -19.64 4.85 -14.51
N THR A 512 -19.28 5.15 -15.76
CA THR A 512 -19.46 6.52 -16.32
C THR A 512 -20.91 6.98 -16.27
N PHE A 513 -21.87 6.12 -16.58
CA PHE A 513 -23.29 6.47 -16.52
C PHE A 513 -23.79 6.62 -15.09
N ILE A 514 -23.30 5.79 -14.17
CA ILE A 514 -23.68 5.83 -12.75
C ILE A 514 -23.15 7.09 -12.06
N LEU A 515 -21.90 7.45 -12.35
CA LEU A 515 -21.19 8.55 -11.69
C LEU A 515 -21.55 9.93 -12.24
N ASP A 516 -22.18 10.01 -13.42
CA ASP A 516 -22.62 11.26 -14.01
C ASP A 516 -23.72 11.91 -13.14
N ARG A 517 -23.44 13.13 -12.66
CA ARG A 517 -24.33 13.90 -11.76
C ARG A 517 -25.72 14.12 -12.35
N ARG A 518 -25.85 14.16 -13.68
CA ARG A 518 -27.15 14.37 -14.36
C ARG A 518 -28.10 13.19 -14.20
N THR A 519 -27.59 12.01 -13.90
CA THR A 519 -28.38 10.79 -13.86
C THR A 519 -29.02 10.53 -12.51
N ASN A 520 -28.54 11.16 -11.43
CA ASN A 520 -28.95 10.89 -10.04
C ASN A 520 -28.88 9.40 -9.64
N LEU A 521 -28.13 8.57 -10.39
CA LEU A 521 -27.99 7.13 -10.12
C LEU A 521 -26.96 6.81 -9.04
N THR A 522 -26.16 7.79 -8.64
CA THR A 522 -25.13 7.64 -7.59
C THR A 522 -25.71 7.15 -6.27
N LYS A 523 -26.84 7.71 -5.81
CA LYS A 523 -27.46 7.34 -4.53
C LYS A 523 -28.05 5.92 -4.54
N PRO A 524 -28.86 5.53 -5.54
CA PRO A 524 -29.29 4.12 -5.69
C PRO A 524 -28.11 3.14 -5.76
N PHE A 525 -27.05 3.50 -6.49
CA PHE A 525 -25.85 2.69 -6.59
C PHE A 525 -25.16 2.51 -5.22
N LEU A 526 -24.97 3.60 -4.48
CA LEU A 526 -24.39 3.54 -3.14
C LEU A 526 -25.25 2.69 -2.18
N LYS A 527 -26.58 2.81 -2.24
CA LYS A 527 -27.50 1.96 -1.46
C LYS A 527 -27.32 0.47 -1.80
N LEU A 528 -27.18 0.14 -3.09
CA LEU A 528 -26.90 -1.23 -3.53
C LEU A 528 -25.57 -1.75 -2.98
N THR A 529 -24.53 -0.89 -2.98
CA THR A 529 -23.20 -1.26 -2.46
C THR A 529 -23.19 -1.51 -0.95
N GLU A 530 -24.09 -0.88 -0.18
CA GLU A 530 -24.18 -1.08 1.27
C GLU A 530 -24.65 -2.51 1.62
N TYR A 531 -25.53 -3.08 0.80
CA TYR A 531 -25.97 -4.48 0.92
C TYR A 531 -24.91 -5.49 0.45
N CYS A 532 -23.85 -5.04 -0.21
CA CYS A 532 -22.77 -5.90 -0.69
C CYS A 532 -21.65 -5.99 0.35
N SER A 533 -21.02 -7.16 0.41
CA SER A 533 -19.82 -7.40 1.24
C SER A 533 -18.60 -6.73 0.63
N SER A 534 -18.43 -6.88 -0.69
CA SER A 534 -17.30 -6.41 -1.48
C SER A 534 -17.78 -5.90 -2.85
N VAL A 535 -17.02 -4.97 -3.42
CA VAL A 535 -17.30 -4.35 -4.73
C VAL A 535 -16.05 -4.42 -5.60
N LEU A 536 -16.23 -4.76 -6.87
CA LEU A 536 -15.18 -4.85 -7.87
C LEU A 536 -15.54 -3.97 -9.06
N CYS A 537 -14.75 -2.93 -9.32
CA CYS A 537 -14.86 -2.13 -10.53
C CYS A 537 -13.76 -2.55 -11.52
N CYS A 538 -14.18 -2.92 -12.71
CA CYS A 538 -13.30 -3.39 -13.79
C CYS A 538 -13.16 -2.29 -14.86
N ARG A 539 -12.03 -2.26 -15.58
CA ARG A 539 -11.73 -1.24 -16.60
C ARG A 539 -11.93 0.21 -16.15
N ALA A 540 -11.66 0.49 -14.87
CA ALA A 540 -11.79 1.83 -14.31
C ALA A 540 -10.59 2.71 -14.71
N THR A 541 -10.85 3.90 -15.24
CA THR A 541 -9.81 4.89 -15.55
C THR A 541 -9.30 5.58 -14.26
N PRO A 542 -8.07 6.13 -14.23
CA PRO A 542 -7.52 6.80 -13.05
C PRO A 542 -8.44 7.88 -12.45
N LEU A 543 -9.11 8.65 -13.32
CA LEU A 543 -10.07 9.69 -12.90
C LEU A 543 -11.35 9.08 -12.33
N GLN A 544 -11.84 7.97 -12.89
CA GLN A 544 -13.01 7.25 -12.36
C GLN A 544 -12.72 6.69 -10.98
N LYS A 545 -11.51 6.13 -10.75
CA LYS A 545 -11.11 5.62 -9.45
C LYS A 545 -11.18 6.72 -8.38
N ALA A 546 -10.52 7.85 -8.64
CA ALA A 546 -10.56 9.01 -7.75
C ALA A 546 -11.98 9.52 -7.49
N TYR A 547 -12.82 9.58 -8.54
CA TYR A 547 -14.20 10.04 -8.40
C TYR A 547 -15.05 9.10 -7.52
N ILE A 548 -14.89 7.77 -7.63
CA ILE A 548 -15.55 6.82 -6.73
C ILE A 548 -15.15 7.09 -5.28
N VAL A 549 -13.85 7.24 -5.00
CA VAL A 549 -13.36 7.52 -3.64
C VAL A 549 -14.00 8.79 -3.10
N ARG A 550 -14.06 9.86 -3.90
CA ARG A 550 -14.70 11.12 -3.52
C ARG A 550 -16.19 10.95 -3.23
N VAL A 551 -16.92 10.27 -4.10
CA VAL A 551 -18.36 10.03 -3.93
C VAL A 551 -18.63 9.25 -2.65
N VAL A 552 -17.88 8.17 -2.39
CA VAL A 552 -18.02 7.38 -1.16
C VAL A 552 -17.69 8.22 0.07
N LYS A 553 -16.65 9.06 0.01
CA LYS A 553 -16.24 9.96 1.09
C LYS A 553 -17.30 11.03 1.39
N GLU A 554 -17.82 11.70 0.36
CA GLU A 554 -18.76 12.81 0.51
C GLU A 554 -20.18 12.34 0.85
N GLU A 555 -20.72 11.34 0.14
CA GLU A 555 -22.10 10.89 0.29
C GLU A 555 -22.29 9.98 1.52
N MET A 556 -21.37 9.05 1.77
CA MET A 556 -21.46 8.15 2.92
C MET A 556 -20.81 8.72 4.20
N LYS A 557 -20.07 9.84 4.11
CA LYS A 557 -19.33 10.47 5.23
C LYS A 557 -18.40 9.49 5.99
N MET A 558 -17.72 8.63 5.23
CA MET A 558 -16.82 7.60 5.75
C MET A 558 -15.36 7.98 5.60
N ARG A 559 -14.50 7.37 6.44
CA ARG A 559 -13.04 7.45 6.25
C ARG A 559 -12.62 6.49 5.16
N THR A 560 -11.96 6.98 4.13
CA THR A 560 -11.51 6.17 2.99
C THR A 560 -10.00 5.95 3.05
N LEU A 561 -9.54 4.77 2.64
CA LEU A 561 -8.12 4.45 2.51
C LEU A 561 -7.87 3.95 1.09
N ALA A 562 -6.97 4.60 0.36
CA ALA A 562 -6.59 4.17 -0.97
C ALA A 562 -5.18 3.58 -0.94
N ILE A 563 -4.97 2.47 -1.66
CA ILE A 563 -3.68 1.85 -1.84
C ILE A 563 -3.39 1.59 -3.31
N GLY A 564 -2.16 1.89 -3.75
CA GLY A 564 -1.70 1.63 -5.10
C GLY A 564 -0.19 1.68 -5.21
N ASP A 565 0.35 1.10 -6.26
CA ASP A 565 1.78 1.05 -6.63
C ASP A 565 2.09 1.92 -7.86
N GLY A 566 1.14 2.05 -8.79
CA GLY A 566 1.37 2.71 -10.07
C GLY A 566 0.89 4.17 -10.17
N ALA A 567 1.32 4.83 -11.24
CA ALA A 567 0.89 6.17 -11.63
C ALA A 567 -0.64 6.31 -11.77
N ASN A 568 -1.31 5.21 -12.16
CA ASN A 568 -2.75 5.14 -12.36
C ASN A 568 -3.57 5.33 -11.07
N ASP A 569 -2.94 5.12 -9.91
CA ASP A 569 -3.58 5.17 -8.61
C ASP A 569 -3.24 6.44 -7.82
N VAL A 570 -2.34 7.29 -8.33
CA VAL A 570 -1.93 8.54 -7.68
C VAL A 570 -3.15 9.44 -7.39
N SER A 571 -4.04 9.63 -8.36
CA SER A 571 -5.26 10.43 -8.18
C SER A 571 -6.20 9.83 -7.13
N MET A 572 -6.27 8.50 -7.06
CA MET A 572 -7.09 7.78 -6.08
C MET A 572 -6.51 7.92 -4.66
N ILE A 573 -5.20 7.77 -4.52
CA ILE A 573 -4.44 7.93 -3.28
C ILE A 573 -4.62 9.34 -2.71
N GLN A 574 -4.43 10.37 -3.54
CA GLN A 574 -4.56 11.78 -3.12
C GLN A 574 -6.00 12.18 -2.73
N THR A 575 -7.01 11.49 -3.24
CA THR A 575 -8.42 11.82 -2.97
C THR A 575 -8.92 11.19 -1.65
N ALA A 576 -8.30 10.09 -1.21
CA ALA A 576 -8.66 9.39 0.02
C ALA A 576 -8.32 10.20 1.28
N ASP A 577 -8.85 9.79 2.45
CA ASP A 577 -8.43 10.38 3.74
C ASP A 577 -7.04 9.90 4.15
N VAL A 578 -6.67 8.67 3.75
CA VAL A 578 -5.33 8.11 3.96
C VAL A 578 -4.89 7.44 2.66
N GLY A 579 -3.76 7.89 2.13
CA GLY A 579 -3.12 7.32 0.95
C GLY A 579 -1.96 6.39 1.31
N ILE A 580 -1.92 5.19 0.73
CA ILE A 580 -0.84 4.22 0.91
C ILE A 580 -0.22 3.87 -0.44
N GLY A 581 1.09 4.08 -0.57
CA GLY A 581 1.88 3.71 -1.73
C GLY A 581 2.56 2.37 -1.50
N ILE A 582 2.46 1.45 -2.45
CA ILE A 582 3.26 0.23 -2.48
C ILE A 582 4.54 0.52 -3.27
N SER A 583 5.70 0.28 -2.65
CA SER A 583 7.00 0.43 -3.29
C SER A 583 7.28 -0.78 -4.19
N GLY A 584 7.09 -0.62 -5.50
CA GLY A 584 7.41 -1.61 -6.54
C GLY A 584 8.40 -1.08 -7.58
N GLN A 585 8.78 -1.92 -8.55
CA GLN A 585 9.63 -1.51 -9.67
C GLN A 585 8.89 -0.73 -10.76
N GLU A 586 7.55 -0.76 -10.78
CA GLU A 586 6.72 -0.03 -11.75
C GLU A 586 6.74 1.50 -11.58
N GLY A 587 7.47 2.02 -10.59
CA GLY A 587 7.78 3.44 -10.41
C GLY A 587 7.52 3.95 -8.99
N MET A 588 8.27 4.98 -8.59
CA MET A 588 8.14 5.58 -7.24
C MET A 588 6.98 6.58 -7.13
N GLN A 589 6.20 6.79 -8.18
CA GLN A 589 5.21 7.88 -8.24
C GLN A 589 4.08 7.72 -7.21
N ALA A 590 3.54 6.51 -7.03
CA ALA A 590 2.51 6.28 -6.02
C ALA A 590 3.06 6.46 -4.60
N VAL A 591 4.29 6.04 -4.35
CA VAL A 591 4.98 6.20 -3.06
C VAL A 591 5.23 7.67 -2.73
N MET A 592 5.66 8.47 -3.70
CA MET A 592 5.89 9.91 -3.52
C MET A 592 4.60 10.69 -3.27
N ALA A 593 3.46 10.21 -3.77
CA ALA A 593 2.16 10.85 -3.62
C ALA A 593 1.35 10.36 -2.41
N ALA A 594 1.81 9.33 -1.69
CA ALA A 594 1.09 8.70 -0.58
C ALA A 594 1.52 9.27 0.79
N ASP A 595 0.63 9.14 1.78
CA ASP A 595 0.93 9.48 3.18
C ASP A 595 1.85 8.45 3.83
N PHE A 596 1.67 7.17 3.46
CA PHE A 596 2.48 6.05 3.93
C PHE A 596 3.00 5.21 2.78
N ALA A 597 4.25 4.75 2.90
CA ALA A 597 4.88 3.86 1.94
C ALA A 597 5.09 2.48 2.58
N ILE A 598 4.60 1.42 1.92
CA ILE A 598 4.83 0.03 2.34
C ILE A 598 5.46 -0.77 1.19
N THR A 599 6.27 -1.77 1.49
CA THR A 599 6.92 -2.58 0.44
C THR A 599 6.03 -3.71 -0.07
N ARG A 600 5.21 -4.30 0.80
CA ARG A 600 4.33 -5.43 0.48
C ARG A 600 2.96 -5.24 1.09
N PHE A 601 1.95 -5.78 0.41
CA PHE A 601 0.57 -5.69 0.87
C PHE A 601 0.33 -6.32 2.26
N LYS A 602 1.07 -7.39 2.62
CA LYS A 602 0.93 -8.08 3.92
C LYS A 602 1.14 -7.17 5.15
N TYR A 603 1.96 -6.13 5.02
CA TYR A 603 2.22 -5.21 6.13
C TYR A 603 1.03 -4.29 6.44
N LEU A 604 0.05 -4.17 5.53
CA LEU A 604 -1.16 -3.42 5.75
C LEU A 604 -1.97 -3.95 6.94
N ARG A 605 -1.97 -5.28 7.15
CA ARG A 605 -2.61 -5.93 8.31
C ARG A 605 -2.08 -5.35 9.62
N ALA A 606 -0.77 -5.29 9.77
CA ALA A 606 -0.11 -4.80 10.98
C ALA A 606 -0.24 -3.28 11.13
N MET A 607 -0.08 -2.54 10.04
CA MET A 607 -0.20 -1.09 10.04
C MET A 607 -1.58 -0.64 10.51
N LEU A 608 -2.66 -1.22 9.98
CA LEU A 608 -4.01 -0.82 10.36
C LEU A 608 -4.41 -1.40 11.72
N LEU A 609 -4.41 -2.72 11.87
CA LEU A 609 -5.00 -3.38 13.04
C LEU A 609 -4.23 -3.10 14.33
N ALA A 610 -2.90 -2.96 14.26
CA ALA A 610 -2.09 -2.65 15.44
C ALA A 610 -1.79 -1.15 15.56
N HIS A 611 -1.09 -0.56 14.58
CA HIS A 611 -0.65 0.84 14.69
C HIS A 611 -1.80 1.84 14.56
N GLY A 612 -2.78 1.59 13.69
CA GLY A 612 -3.99 2.41 13.58
C GLY A 612 -4.82 2.39 14.86
N HIS A 613 -5.03 1.19 15.43
CA HIS A 613 -5.75 1.01 16.69
C HIS A 613 -5.09 1.76 17.85
N TRP A 614 -3.78 1.58 18.03
CA TRP A 614 -3.04 2.28 19.07
C TRP A 614 -3.03 3.78 18.89
N SER A 615 -2.81 4.28 17.67
CA SER A 615 -2.78 5.72 17.38
C SER A 615 -4.11 6.38 17.72
N TYR A 616 -5.23 5.73 17.39
CA TYR A 616 -6.56 6.22 17.72
C TYR A 616 -6.82 6.28 19.23
N ASP A 617 -6.52 5.20 19.98
CA ASP A 617 -6.72 5.17 21.44
C ASP A 617 -5.83 6.20 22.16
N ARG A 618 -4.54 6.26 21.78
CA ARG A 618 -3.55 7.19 22.33
C ARG A 618 -3.96 8.64 22.12
N LEU A 619 -4.27 9.03 20.87
CA LEU A 619 -4.59 10.41 20.54
C LEU A 619 -5.89 10.85 21.24
N SER A 620 -6.91 9.99 21.22
CA SER A 620 -8.20 10.28 21.88
C SER A 620 -8.03 10.55 23.37
N ARG A 621 -7.24 9.72 24.07
CA ARG A 621 -7.02 9.85 25.51
C ARG A 621 -6.08 10.99 25.87
N MET A 622 -5.04 11.20 25.06
CA MET A 622 -4.14 12.36 25.22
C MET A 622 -4.91 13.67 25.13
N VAL A 623 -5.78 13.83 24.13
CA VAL A 623 -6.59 15.05 23.93
C VAL A 623 -7.54 15.29 25.10
N LEU A 624 -8.28 14.26 25.54
CA LEU A 624 -9.18 14.37 26.70
C LEU A 624 -8.43 14.77 27.97
N TYR A 625 -7.29 14.14 28.23
CA TYR A 625 -6.46 14.47 29.39
C TYR A 625 -5.88 15.90 29.29
N PHE A 626 -5.51 16.34 28.09
CA PHE A 626 -5.02 17.70 27.86
C PHE A 626 -6.10 18.75 28.14
N PHE A 627 -7.36 18.51 27.76
CA PHE A 627 -8.45 19.41 28.14
C PHE A 627 -8.70 19.43 29.64
N TYR A 628 -8.74 18.26 30.28
CA TYR A 628 -8.90 18.14 31.72
C TYR A 628 -7.82 18.92 32.50
N LYS A 629 -6.54 18.75 32.16
CA LYS A 629 -5.43 19.37 32.91
C LYS A 629 -5.51 20.90 32.86
N ASN A 630 -5.79 21.45 31.69
CA ASN A 630 -5.85 22.89 31.49
C ASN A 630 -7.10 23.47 32.17
N ALA A 631 -8.24 22.80 32.05
CA ALA A 631 -9.48 23.23 32.69
C ALA A 631 -9.37 23.22 34.22
N ALA A 632 -8.84 22.14 34.82
CA ALA A 632 -8.69 22.02 36.28
C ALA A 632 -7.84 23.17 36.85
N PHE A 633 -6.75 23.55 36.18
CA PHE A 633 -5.88 24.64 36.60
C PHE A 633 -6.55 26.02 36.44
N VAL A 634 -7.25 26.27 35.34
CA VAL A 634 -7.97 27.55 35.14
C VAL A 634 -9.12 27.69 36.14
N PHE A 635 -9.87 26.62 36.40
CA PHE A 635 -10.93 26.65 37.40
C PHE A 635 -10.40 26.91 38.82
N LEU A 636 -9.21 26.43 39.15
CA LEU A 636 -8.56 26.75 40.43
C LEU A 636 -8.37 28.27 40.61
N CYS A 637 -7.90 28.96 39.57
CA CYS A 637 -7.79 30.43 39.58
C CYS A 637 -9.17 31.10 39.62
N PHE A 638 -10.17 30.54 38.94
CA PHE A 638 -11.54 31.05 38.94
C PHE A 638 -12.17 31.02 40.34
N TRP A 639 -11.98 29.95 41.11
CA TRP A 639 -12.54 29.85 42.47
C TRP A 639 -11.95 30.87 43.44
N PHE A 640 -10.65 31.17 43.30
CA PHE A 640 -10.00 32.24 44.06
C PHE A 640 -10.66 33.61 43.80
N GLN A 641 -11.19 33.81 42.60
CA GLN A 641 -11.74 35.10 42.20
C GLN A 641 -12.95 35.54 43.02
N PHE A 642 -13.72 34.60 43.58
CA PHE A 642 -14.83 34.87 44.51
C PHE A 642 -14.36 35.54 45.80
N TYR A 643 -13.16 35.23 46.28
CA TYR A 643 -12.59 35.78 47.51
C TYR A 643 -11.96 37.16 47.29
N CYS A 644 -11.49 37.42 46.07
CA CYS A 644 -10.87 38.70 45.69
C CYS A 644 -11.85 39.70 45.07
N GLY A 645 -13.17 39.48 45.19
CA GLY A 645 -14.21 40.39 44.69
C GLY A 645 -14.16 40.62 43.18
N PHE A 646 -13.72 39.63 42.39
CA PHE A 646 -13.54 39.76 40.93
C PHE A 646 -12.54 40.83 40.46
N SER A 647 -11.56 41.17 41.30
CA SER A 647 -10.47 42.12 40.97
C SER A 647 -9.47 41.65 39.91
N GLY A 648 -9.47 40.37 39.51
CA GLY A 648 -8.49 39.82 38.55
C GLY A 648 -7.14 39.44 39.16
N THR A 649 -6.98 39.53 40.48
CA THR A 649 -5.76 39.11 41.19
C THR A 649 -5.63 37.58 41.23
N VAL A 650 -4.41 37.07 41.07
CA VAL A 650 -4.11 35.64 41.01
C VAL A 650 -3.24 35.25 42.20
N MET A 651 -3.59 34.17 42.90
CA MET A 651 -2.82 33.68 44.06
C MET A 651 -1.49 32.99 43.69
N ILE A 652 -1.36 32.56 42.44
CA ILE A 652 -0.23 31.78 41.92
C ILE A 652 0.83 32.74 41.37
N ASP A 653 2.10 32.50 41.70
CA ASP A 653 3.24 33.23 41.15
C ASP A 653 3.23 33.18 39.60
N GLN A 654 3.57 34.30 38.97
CA GLN A 654 3.52 34.46 37.51
C GLN A 654 4.43 33.45 36.77
N MET A 655 5.57 33.09 37.36
CA MET A 655 6.47 32.08 36.79
C MET A 655 5.85 30.69 36.84
N TYR A 656 5.17 30.35 37.95
CA TYR A 656 4.42 29.10 38.03
C TYR A 656 3.31 29.06 37.00
N LEU A 657 2.52 30.14 36.86
CA LEU A 657 1.41 30.19 35.90
C LEU A 657 1.90 29.97 34.45
N MET A 658 3.06 30.52 34.09
CA MET A 658 3.66 30.34 32.76
C MET A 658 4.24 28.94 32.54
N LEU A 659 5.00 28.41 33.52
CA LEU A 659 5.73 27.14 33.37
C LEU A 659 4.88 25.90 33.65
N TYR A 660 3.74 26.05 34.32
CA TYR A 660 2.91 24.92 34.74
C TYR A 660 2.50 24.01 33.59
N ASN A 661 2.00 24.59 32.50
CA ASN A 661 1.54 23.85 31.33
C ASN A 661 2.67 23.34 30.44
N LEU A 662 3.82 24.01 30.46
CA LEU A 662 4.96 23.73 29.59
C LEU A 662 5.92 22.72 30.19
N LEU A 663 6.39 22.94 31.43
CA LEU A 663 7.48 22.19 32.03
C LEU A 663 6.98 21.10 32.98
N PHE A 664 6.02 21.43 33.86
CA PHE A 664 5.64 20.53 34.95
C PHE A 664 4.63 19.46 34.51
N THR A 665 3.69 19.79 33.62
CA THR A 665 2.53 18.93 33.33
C THR A 665 2.42 18.43 31.88
N SER A 666 3.40 18.75 31.01
CA SER A 666 3.37 18.38 29.59
C SER A 666 3.84 16.94 29.33
N LEU A 667 4.82 16.45 30.10
CA LEU A 667 5.45 15.15 29.87
C LEU A 667 4.49 13.94 30.03
N PRO A 668 3.64 13.87 31.08
CA PRO A 668 2.74 12.73 31.24
C PRO A 668 1.71 12.57 30.11
N PRO A 669 0.98 13.62 29.64
CA PRO A 669 0.11 13.49 28.47
C PRO A 669 0.84 13.00 27.22
N VAL A 670 2.04 13.50 26.96
CA VAL A 670 2.84 13.09 25.79
C VAL A 670 3.28 11.63 25.93
N ALA A 671 3.70 11.19 27.12
CA ALA A 671 4.05 9.80 27.37
C ALA A 671 2.85 8.86 27.15
N ILE A 672 1.64 9.27 27.57
CA ILE A 672 0.39 8.54 27.30
C ILE A 672 0.10 8.52 25.78
N GLY A 673 0.24 9.64 25.10
CA GLY A 673 -0.05 9.79 23.66
C GLY A 673 0.94 9.05 22.73
N VAL A 674 2.17 8.80 23.16
CA VAL A 674 3.19 8.15 22.31
C VAL A 674 3.33 6.67 22.64
N TYR A 675 3.44 6.32 23.92
CA TYR A 675 3.91 5.00 24.33
C TYR A 675 2.83 4.08 24.92
N ASP A 676 1.66 4.59 25.28
CA ASP A 676 0.64 3.76 25.93
C ASP A 676 0.03 2.75 24.95
N LYS A 677 -0.08 1.49 25.38
CA LYS A 677 -0.67 0.39 24.61
C LYS A 677 -1.81 -0.20 25.41
N ASP A 678 -3.00 -0.22 24.84
CA ASP A 678 -4.16 -0.83 25.46
C ASP A 678 -4.11 -2.37 25.40
N ALA A 679 -3.61 -2.93 24.29
CA ALA A 679 -3.40 -4.35 24.05
C ALA A 679 -2.04 -4.64 23.40
N PRO A 680 -1.44 -5.83 23.64
CA PRO A 680 -0.20 -6.24 22.97
C PRO A 680 -0.43 -6.53 21.48
N TYR A 681 0.66 -6.43 20.71
CA TYR A 681 0.67 -6.54 19.24
C TYR A 681 0.04 -7.84 18.73
N ASP A 682 0.45 -8.98 19.29
CA ASP A 682 0.05 -10.31 18.82
C ASP A 682 -1.47 -10.52 18.96
N ILE A 683 -2.06 -10.04 20.07
CA ILE A 683 -3.50 -10.17 20.32
C ILE A 683 -4.32 -9.36 19.31
N LEU A 684 -3.84 -8.17 18.92
CA LEU A 684 -4.53 -7.32 17.94
C LEU A 684 -4.50 -7.93 16.53
N LEU A 685 -3.41 -8.62 16.18
CA LEU A 685 -3.31 -9.35 14.93
C LEU A 685 -4.15 -10.62 14.91
N ASP A 686 -4.14 -11.39 15.99
CA ASP A 686 -4.89 -12.65 16.11
C ASP A 686 -6.40 -12.44 16.17
N LYS A 687 -6.85 -11.28 16.70
CA LYS A 687 -8.27 -10.94 16.87
C LYS A 687 -8.62 -9.62 16.18
N PRO A 688 -8.75 -9.61 14.83
CA PRO A 688 -8.99 -8.38 14.08
C PRO A 688 -10.31 -7.68 14.41
N TYR A 689 -11.32 -8.40 14.90
CA TYR A 689 -12.62 -7.83 15.29
C TYR A 689 -12.51 -6.75 16.39
N LEU A 690 -11.41 -6.72 17.16
CA LEU A 690 -11.17 -5.67 18.16
C LEU A 690 -11.03 -4.27 17.55
N TYR A 691 -10.68 -4.18 16.27
CA TYR A 691 -10.57 -2.91 15.54
C TYR A 691 -11.91 -2.18 15.41
N VAL A 692 -13.04 -2.88 15.60
CA VAL A 692 -14.39 -2.29 15.57
C VAL A 692 -14.52 -1.11 16.55
N ARG A 693 -13.77 -1.13 17.66
CA ARG A 693 -13.74 -0.03 18.64
C ARG A 693 -13.27 1.30 18.04
N GLY A 694 -12.19 1.26 17.27
CA GLY A 694 -11.67 2.44 16.56
C GLY A 694 -12.62 2.86 15.44
N ARG A 695 -13.13 1.86 14.71
CA ARG A 695 -14.07 2.04 13.61
C ARG A 695 -15.40 2.72 14.01
N LEU A 696 -15.93 2.40 15.17
CA LEU A 696 -17.21 2.96 15.65
C LEU A 696 -17.01 4.22 16.51
N ASN A 697 -15.83 4.83 16.47
CA ASN A 697 -15.45 6.01 17.26
C ASN A 697 -15.81 5.88 18.76
N GLN A 698 -15.59 4.70 19.35
CA GLN A 698 -16.10 4.43 20.70
C GLN A 698 -15.28 5.08 21.81
N VAL A 699 -14.00 5.42 21.56
CA VAL A 699 -13.10 6.00 22.57
C VAL A 699 -13.37 7.50 22.74
N TYR A 700 -13.47 8.25 21.63
CA TYR A 700 -13.78 9.68 21.65
C TYR A 700 -15.22 9.93 21.19
N LYS A 701 -16.15 9.96 22.15
CA LYS A 701 -17.54 10.34 21.91
C LYS A 701 -17.75 11.83 22.24
N PRO A 702 -18.67 12.53 21.57
CA PRO A 702 -18.90 13.96 21.83
C PRO A 702 -19.22 14.29 23.30
N TYR A 703 -19.92 13.40 24.02
CA TYR A 703 -20.21 13.61 25.44
C TYR A 703 -19.00 13.37 26.36
N ALA A 704 -17.98 12.63 25.91
CA ALA A 704 -16.80 12.31 26.73
C ALA A 704 -16.01 13.58 27.08
N PHE A 705 -15.99 14.57 26.18
CA PHE A 705 -15.43 15.89 26.43
C PHE A 705 -16.13 16.58 27.61
N TRP A 706 -17.46 16.66 27.59
CA TRP A 706 -18.23 17.31 28.66
C TRP A 706 -18.14 16.58 30.00
N LEU A 707 -18.16 15.25 30.00
CA LEU A 707 -17.91 14.47 31.22
C LEU A 707 -16.52 14.76 31.81
N THR A 708 -15.50 14.87 30.94
CA THR A 708 -14.14 15.20 31.35
C THR A 708 -14.02 16.62 31.89
N MET A 709 -14.78 17.57 31.33
CA MET A 709 -14.87 18.95 31.83
C MET A 709 -15.54 19.04 33.19
N LEU A 710 -16.62 18.26 33.40
CA LEU A 710 -17.28 18.16 34.71
C LEU A 710 -16.37 17.54 35.78
N ASP A 711 -15.59 16.54 35.39
CA ASP A 711 -14.57 15.92 36.26
C ASP A 711 -13.49 16.96 36.66
N ALA A 712 -13.00 17.74 35.70
CA ALA A 712 -12.06 18.84 35.96
C ALA A 712 -12.64 19.91 36.91
N LEU A 713 -13.91 20.28 36.71
CA LEU A 713 -14.62 21.21 37.58
C LEU A 713 -14.72 20.66 39.00
N TYR A 714 -15.17 19.42 39.18
CA TYR A 714 -15.27 18.77 40.48
C TYR A 714 -13.93 18.71 41.21
N GLN A 715 -12.87 18.28 40.51
CA GLN A 715 -11.55 18.15 41.12
C GLN A 715 -10.98 19.53 41.50
N SER A 716 -11.19 20.56 40.68
CA SER A 716 -10.78 21.94 41.02
C SER A 716 -11.48 22.47 42.26
N VAL A 717 -12.78 22.17 42.46
CA VAL A 717 -13.54 22.52 43.66
C VAL A 717 -12.97 21.78 44.87
N CYS A 718 -12.71 20.48 44.75
CA CYS A 718 -12.13 19.72 45.85
C CYS A 718 -10.76 20.26 46.27
N ILE A 719 -9.88 20.57 45.31
CA ILE A 719 -8.55 21.12 45.59
C ILE A 719 -8.66 22.46 46.32
N PHE A 720 -9.44 23.40 45.78
CA PHE A 720 -9.54 24.75 46.32
C PHE A 720 -10.13 24.77 47.73
N TRP A 721 -11.27 24.11 47.94
CA TRP A 721 -11.93 24.12 49.25
C TRP A 721 -11.19 23.31 50.31
N VAL A 722 -10.47 22.23 49.94
CA VAL A 722 -9.61 21.51 50.88
C VAL A 722 -8.43 22.38 51.31
N CYS A 723 -7.83 23.15 50.40
CA CYS A 723 -6.79 24.11 50.75
C CYS A 723 -7.35 25.22 51.66
N GLN A 724 -8.52 25.76 51.34
CA GLN A 724 -9.17 26.80 52.14
C GLN A 724 -9.51 26.32 53.55
N LEU A 725 -10.07 25.11 53.68
CA LEU A 725 -10.40 24.51 54.99
C LEU A 725 -9.14 24.16 55.79
N GLY A 726 -8.07 23.71 55.12
CA GLY A 726 -6.80 23.41 55.78
C GLY A 726 -6.14 24.64 56.39
N TYR A 727 -6.28 25.80 55.75
CA TYR A 727 -5.70 27.07 56.23
C TYR A 727 -6.70 28.00 56.91
N ALA A 728 -7.93 27.53 57.18
CA ALA A 728 -8.91 28.28 57.95
C ALA A 728 -8.33 28.64 59.32
N ASP A 729 -8.52 29.90 59.74
CA ASP A 729 -8.03 30.45 61.00
C ASP A 729 -6.50 30.46 61.20
N THR A 730 -5.73 30.37 60.11
CA THR A 730 -4.26 30.51 60.14
C THR A 730 -3.78 31.73 59.35
N ASP A 731 -2.77 32.42 59.87
CA ASP A 731 -2.13 33.56 59.20
C ASP A 731 -1.23 33.05 58.06
N VAL A 732 -1.76 33.04 56.83
CA VAL A 732 -1.05 32.56 55.64
C VAL A 732 -1.08 33.61 54.54
N ASP A 733 0.09 33.82 53.93
CA ASP A 733 0.25 34.74 52.81
C ASP A 733 -0.42 34.18 51.53
N VAL A 734 -0.90 35.08 50.67
CA VAL A 734 -1.61 34.73 49.43
C VAL A 734 -0.76 33.84 48.53
N PHE A 735 0.54 34.11 48.45
CA PHE A 735 1.48 33.33 47.65
C PHE A 735 1.84 31.98 48.28
N GLU A 736 1.86 31.88 49.62
CA GLU A 736 1.99 30.57 50.30
C GLU A 736 0.77 29.70 49.99
N PHE A 737 -0.44 30.27 50.12
CA PHE A 737 -1.69 29.61 49.77
C PHE A 737 -1.73 29.17 48.29
N GLY A 738 -1.33 30.04 47.38
CA GLY A 738 -1.27 29.73 45.95
C GLY A 738 -0.23 28.65 45.61
N THR A 739 0.91 28.64 46.30
CA THR A 739 1.94 27.60 46.12
C THR A 739 1.47 26.23 46.60
N VAL A 740 0.76 26.17 47.73
CA VAL A 740 0.17 24.91 48.24
C VAL A 740 -0.93 24.41 47.29
N SER A 741 -1.83 25.30 46.86
CA SER A 741 -2.91 24.98 45.92
C SER A 741 -2.36 24.48 44.57
N THR A 742 -1.28 25.08 44.07
CA THR A 742 -0.61 24.66 42.83
C THR A 742 0.05 23.28 43.00
N THR A 743 0.69 23.03 44.14
CA THR A 743 1.29 21.72 44.42
C THR A 743 0.21 20.63 44.51
N ALA A 744 -0.88 20.89 45.24
CA ALA A 744 -2.00 19.97 45.36
C ALA A 744 -2.63 19.65 43.99
N CYS A 745 -2.81 20.67 43.15
CA CYS A 745 -3.31 20.50 41.78
C CYS A 745 -2.37 19.63 40.93
N MET A 746 -1.06 19.85 41.03
CA MET A 746 -0.07 19.04 40.30
C MET A 746 -0.16 17.56 40.70
N PHE A 747 -0.15 17.24 42.00
CA PHE A 747 -0.25 15.85 42.45
C PHE A 747 -1.57 15.19 42.06
N VAL A 748 -2.71 15.88 42.19
CA VAL A 748 -4.01 15.36 41.75
C VAL A 748 -3.97 15.00 40.27
N MET A 749 -3.44 15.87 39.41
CA MET A 749 -3.36 15.60 37.98
C MET A 749 -2.39 14.45 37.66
N LEU A 750 -1.23 14.37 38.31
CA LEU A 750 -0.28 13.25 38.09
C LEU A 750 -0.86 11.90 38.53
N CYS A 751 -1.58 11.88 39.64
CA CYS A 751 -2.31 10.70 40.09
C CYS A 751 -3.50 10.38 39.16
N HIS A 752 -4.20 11.40 38.63
CA HIS A 752 -5.22 11.21 37.60
C HIS A 752 -4.62 10.57 36.33
N ALA A 753 -3.46 11.06 35.87
CA ALA A 753 -2.73 10.44 34.75
C ALA A 753 -2.38 8.97 35.05
N SER A 754 -1.96 8.68 36.28
CA SER A 754 -1.61 7.33 36.72
C SER A 754 -2.80 6.36 36.68
N ILE A 755 -4.01 6.84 37.00
CA ILE A 755 -5.25 6.07 36.90
C ILE A 755 -5.64 5.84 35.42
N GLU A 756 -5.35 6.81 34.57
CA GLU A 756 -5.69 6.73 33.16
C GLU A 756 -4.76 5.80 32.38
N ILE A 757 -3.48 5.69 32.74
CA ILE A 757 -2.48 4.82 32.09
C ILE A 757 -2.94 3.35 32.08
N ARG A 758 -2.89 2.70 30.91
CA ARG A 758 -3.24 1.27 30.76
C ARG A 758 -2.04 0.35 30.82
N SER A 759 -0.90 0.76 30.29
CA SER A 759 0.32 -0.06 30.22
C SER A 759 1.50 0.61 30.89
N TRP A 760 1.77 0.24 32.14
CA TRP A 760 2.91 0.75 32.89
C TRP A 760 4.24 0.39 32.22
N THR A 761 4.89 1.38 31.63
CA THR A 761 6.24 1.28 31.05
C THR A 761 7.22 2.16 31.83
N ILE A 762 8.52 1.85 31.73
CA ILE A 762 9.58 2.63 32.40
C ILE A 762 9.51 4.11 32.00
N ILE A 763 9.18 4.40 30.74
CA ILE A 763 9.08 5.77 30.21
C ILE A 763 7.96 6.56 30.88
N GLN A 764 6.80 5.94 31.13
CA GLN A 764 5.67 6.60 31.79
C GLN A 764 5.95 6.84 33.28
N VAL A 765 6.61 5.91 33.96
CA VAL A 765 7.04 6.12 35.35
C VAL A 765 8.06 7.25 35.41
N ALA A 766 9.03 7.24 34.50
CA ALA A 766 10.05 8.29 34.40
C ALA A 766 9.43 9.67 34.11
N SER A 767 8.40 9.77 33.25
CA SER A 767 7.76 11.04 32.96
C SER A 767 7.04 11.65 34.17
N ILE A 768 6.37 10.82 34.99
CA ILE A 768 5.73 11.27 36.23
C ILE A 768 6.78 11.73 37.25
N VAL A 769 7.83 10.93 37.47
CA VAL A 769 8.90 11.25 38.43
C VAL A 769 9.65 12.51 38.01
N LEU A 770 9.95 12.66 36.71
CA LEU A 770 10.62 13.83 36.16
C LEU A 770 9.75 15.09 36.30
N SER A 771 8.43 14.98 36.10
CA SER A 771 7.49 16.09 36.34
C SER A 771 7.52 16.58 37.79
N VAL A 772 7.46 15.65 38.77
CA VAL A 772 7.54 16.01 40.20
C VAL A 772 8.91 16.61 40.53
N GLY A 773 9.99 15.98 40.07
CA GLY A 773 11.36 16.45 40.28
C GLY A 773 11.59 17.83 39.69
N ALA A 774 11.12 18.09 38.46
CA ALA A 774 11.25 19.38 37.79
C ALA A 774 10.50 20.48 38.54
N PHE A 775 9.30 20.21 39.06
CA PHE A 775 8.56 21.18 39.86
C PHE A 775 9.29 21.56 41.13
N TYR A 776 9.73 20.60 41.94
CA TYR A 776 10.43 20.90 43.19
C TYR A 776 11.81 21.50 42.96
N LEU A 777 12.57 20.99 41.99
CA LEU A 777 13.89 21.53 41.64
C LEU A 777 13.77 22.99 41.18
N TYR A 778 12.86 23.27 40.24
CA TYR A 778 12.64 24.64 39.78
C TYR A 778 12.14 25.54 40.92
N SER A 779 11.15 25.09 41.69
CA SER A 779 10.56 25.86 42.78
C SER A 779 11.58 26.24 43.86
N LEU A 780 12.41 25.28 44.30
CA LEU A 780 13.43 25.53 45.32
C LEU A 780 14.52 26.47 44.80
N LEU A 781 14.99 26.29 43.56
CA LEU A 781 16.01 27.16 42.97
C LEU A 781 15.48 28.58 42.71
N TYR A 782 14.27 28.70 42.17
CA TYR A 782 13.64 29.99 41.86
C TYR A 782 13.41 30.82 43.13
N ASN A 783 12.78 30.23 44.16
CA ASN A 783 12.48 30.94 45.42
C ASN A 783 13.74 31.25 46.26
N ALA A 784 14.85 30.52 46.07
CA ALA A 784 16.09 30.73 46.82
C ALA A 784 17.03 31.76 46.16
N TYR A 785 17.17 31.73 44.84
CA TYR A 785 18.16 32.54 44.12
C TYR A 785 17.57 33.76 43.40
N CYS A 786 16.29 33.72 43.02
CA CYS A 786 15.71 34.71 42.10
C CYS A 786 14.82 35.78 42.75
N VAL A 787 15.27 36.37 43.85
CA VAL A 787 14.49 37.39 44.60
C VAL A 787 14.10 38.61 43.76
N ASN A 788 14.95 39.03 42.81
CA ASN A 788 14.72 40.16 41.89
C ASN A 788 15.03 39.83 40.42
N CYS A 789 14.95 38.55 40.04
CA CYS A 789 15.18 38.17 38.65
C CYS A 789 14.05 38.68 37.75
N PHE A 790 14.41 39.12 36.53
CA PHE A 790 13.45 39.49 35.48
C PHE A 790 12.53 40.69 35.77
N GLY A 791 12.79 41.45 36.85
CA GLY A 791 11.99 42.64 37.19
C GLY A 791 10.54 42.32 37.62
N LEU A 792 10.28 41.07 37.97
CA LEU A 792 8.99 40.59 38.46
C LEU A 792 9.04 40.44 39.99
N PRO A 793 7.96 40.76 40.72
CA PRO A 793 7.89 40.52 42.15
C PRO A 793 7.95 39.01 42.40
N SER A 794 9.10 38.51 42.86
CA SER A 794 9.30 37.10 43.18
C SER A 794 9.00 36.82 44.65
N THR A 795 8.44 35.65 44.90
CA THR A 795 8.14 35.15 46.24
C THR A 795 9.40 34.55 46.85
N TYR A 796 9.95 35.21 47.87
CA TYR A 796 11.18 34.76 48.54
C TYR A 796 10.88 33.71 49.61
N TRP A 797 11.54 32.57 49.51
CA TRP A 797 11.53 31.51 50.54
C TRP A 797 10.14 30.89 50.87
N THR A 798 9.13 31.14 50.04
CA THR A 798 7.74 30.75 50.32
C THR A 798 7.54 29.23 50.27
N ILE A 799 8.08 28.54 49.25
CA ILE A 799 7.96 27.08 49.13
C ILE A 799 8.72 26.34 50.25
N GLN A 800 9.89 26.84 50.67
CA GLN A 800 10.69 26.25 51.75
C GLN A 800 9.94 26.32 53.09
N MET A 801 9.30 27.46 53.36
CA MET A 801 8.47 27.63 54.55
C MET A 801 7.24 26.71 54.51
N ALA A 802 6.55 26.65 53.37
CA ALA A 802 5.38 25.79 53.18
C ALA A 802 5.73 24.30 53.40
N MET A 803 6.82 23.81 52.81
CA MET A 803 7.26 22.40 52.92
C MET A 803 7.66 21.99 54.34
N THR A 804 8.10 22.94 55.17
CA THR A 804 8.47 22.70 56.57
C THR A 804 7.24 22.45 57.43
N ARG A 805 6.08 23.00 57.05
CA ARG A 805 4.83 22.83 57.80
C ARG A 805 4.19 21.47 57.47
N PRO A 806 3.75 20.68 58.46
CA PRO A 806 3.11 19.38 58.22
C PRO A 806 1.75 19.52 57.50
N ILE A 807 1.11 20.68 57.63
CA ILE A 807 -0.19 20.98 57.02
C ILE A 807 -0.13 20.94 55.49
N TYR A 808 1.00 21.35 54.90
CA TYR A 808 1.23 21.31 53.45
C TYR A 808 1.09 19.90 52.88
N TRP A 809 1.73 18.91 53.53
CA TRP A 809 1.69 17.51 53.10
C TRP A 809 0.33 16.87 53.32
N LEU A 810 -0.32 17.19 54.44
CA LEU A 810 -1.65 16.67 54.77
C LEU A 810 -2.72 17.18 53.81
N VAL A 811 -2.74 18.49 53.54
CA VAL A 811 -3.66 19.11 52.57
C VAL A 811 -3.43 18.53 51.18
N THR A 812 -2.18 18.43 50.73
CA THR A 812 -1.84 17.84 49.42
C THR A 812 -2.34 16.40 49.29
N LEU A 813 -2.10 15.56 50.31
CA LEU A 813 -2.54 14.17 50.33
C LEU A 813 -4.07 14.07 50.36
N LEU A 814 -4.74 14.86 51.21
CA LEU A 814 -6.19 14.85 51.36
C LEU A 814 -6.88 15.32 50.06
N SER A 815 -6.36 16.36 49.41
CA SER A 815 -6.83 16.81 48.10
C SER A 815 -6.70 15.72 47.04
N CYS A 816 -5.59 14.96 47.02
CA CYS A 816 -5.41 13.83 46.11
C CYS A 816 -6.47 12.74 46.30
N VAL A 817 -6.71 12.34 47.55
CA VAL A 817 -7.69 11.29 47.87
C VAL A 817 -9.10 11.75 47.50
N LEU A 818 -9.54 12.92 47.98
CA LEU A 818 -10.91 13.39 47.78
C LEU A 818 -11.22 13.67 46.31
N ALA A 819 -10.31 14.31 45.58
CA ALA A 819 -10.52 14.63 44.17
C ALA A 819 -10.61 13.38 43.28
N LEU A 820 -9.85 12.32 43.59
CA LEU A 820 -9.74 11.15 42.69
C LEU A 820 -10.71 10.01 43.00
N ILE A 821 -11.34 9.99 44.18
CA ILE A 821 -12.27 8.92 44.58
C ILE A 821 -13.38 8.69 43.52
N PRO A 822 -14.11 9.71 43.02
CA PRO A 822 -15.19 9.47 42.08
C PRO A 822 -14.70 8.87 40.76
N ARG A 823 -13.55 9.33 40.27
CA ARG A 823 -12.94 8.83 39.04
C ARG A 823 -12.47 7.38 39.20
N LEU A 824 -11.85 7.05 40.32
CA LEU A 824 -11.41 5.70 40.63
C LEU A 824 -12.62 4.75 40.74
N MET A 825 -13.67 5.16 41.46
CA MET A 825 -14.92 4.40 41.57
C MET A 825 -15.57 4.17 40.19
N TYR A 826 -15.63 5.21 39.35
CA TYR A 826 -16.13 5.09 37.98
C TYR A 826 -15.34 4.08 37.16
N ARG A 827 -14.00 4.14 37.21
CA ARG A 827 -13.11 3.20 36.48
C ARG A 827 -13.26 1.76 36.95
N VAL A 828 -13.34 1.54 38.26
CA VAL A 828 -13.55 0.21 38.84
C VAL A 828 -14.94 -0.32 38.47
N GLY A 829 -15.98 0.51 38.58
CA GLY A 829 -17.36 0.16 38.20
C GLY A 829 -17.48 -0.19 36.71
N GLN A 830 -16.85 0.60 35.83
CA GLN A 830 -16.80 0.32 34.39
C GLN A 830 -16.13 -1.02 34.12
N THR A 831 -15.00 -1.30 34.77
CA THR A 831 -14.26 -2.55 34.56
C THR A 831 -15.02 -3.78 35.07
N LEU A 832 -15.80 -3.65 36.15
CA LEU A 832 -16.54 -4.76 36.77
C LEU A 832 -17.87 -5.04 36.06
N LEU A 833 -18.65 -3.99 35.76
CA LEU A 833 -20.03 -4.12 35.27
C LEU A 833 -20.12 -4.11 33.74
N VAL A 834 -19.33 -3.26 33.07
CA VAL A 834 -19.39 -3.05 31.61
C VAL A 834 -17.98 -3.11 31.03
N ALA A 835 -17.34 -4.27 31.18
CA ALA A 835 -15.98 -4.45 30.67
C ALA A 835 -15.94 -4.31 29.14
N ASP A 836 -15.06 -3.44 28.65
CA ASP A 836 -14.72 -3.31 27.24
C ASP A 836 -14.28 -4.66 26.65
N GLU A 837 -14.57 -4.93 25.38
CA GLU A 837 -14.19 -6.19 24.71
C GLU A 837 -12.68 -6.44 24.74
N VAL A 838 -11.87 -5.40 24.52
CA VAL A 838 -10.41 -5.47 24.62
C VAL A 838 -10.00 -5.93 26.01
N THR A 839 -10.59 -5.35 27.07
CA THR A 839 -10.30 -5.71 28.46
C THR A 839 -10.74 -7.15 28.76
N LYS A 840 -11.90 -7.58 28.26
CA LYS A 840 -12.37 -8.98 28.39
C LYS A 840 -11.40 -9.96 27.75
N VAL A 841 -10.91 -9.66 26.54
CA VAL A 841 -9.93 -10.50 25.84
C VAL A 841 -8.62 -10.58 26.61
N ILE A 842 -8.11 -9.46 27.13
CA ILE A 842 -6.88 -9.43 27.92
C ILE A 842 -7.04 -10.23 29.21
N LEU A 843 -8.17 -10.08 29.92
CA LEU A 843 -8.47 -10.84 31.13
C LEU A 843 -8.54 -12.34 30.86
N ASN A 844 -9.17 -12.74 29.75
CA ASN A 844 -9.21 -14.14 29.33
C ASN A 844 -7.83 -14.68 28.98
N GLN A 845 -7.01 -13.93 28.24
CA GLN A 845 -5.64 -14.34 27.93
C GLN A 845 -4.79 -14.49 29.20
N ARG A 846 -4.91 -13.56 30.15
CA ARG A 846 -4.22 -13.65 31.44
C ARG A 846 -4.67 -14.88 32.25
N ARG A 847 -5.95 -15.24 32.19
CA ARG A 847 -6.48 -16.47 32.81
C ARG A 847 -5.91 -17.73 32.15
N VAL A 848 -5.82 -17.75 30.82
CA VAL A 848 -5.22 -18.87 30.06
C VAL A 848 -3.73 -19.00 30.40
N ASN A 849 -2.95 -17.92 30.34
CA ASN A 849 -1.53 -17.94 30.67
C ASN A 849 -1.27 -18.38 32.12
N ARG A 850 -2.12 -17.99 33.08
CA ARG A 850 -2.05 -18.48 34.47
C ARG A 850 -2.32 -19.98 34.57
N ARG A 851 -3.29 -20.50 33.81
CA ARG A 851 -3.55 -21.95 33.76
C ARG A 851 -2.37 -22.70 33.13
N GLU A 852 -1.82 -22.21 32.02
CA GLU A 852 -0.67 -22.84 31.37
C GLU A 852 0.60 -22.83 32.21
N SER A 853 0.91 -21.72 32.91
CA SER A 853 2.06 -21.66 33.83
C SER A 853 1.89 -22.62 35.01
N THR A 854 0.67 -22.77 35.52
CA THR A 854 0.36 -23.76 36.55
C THR A 854 0.56 -25.20 36.03
N VAL A 855 0.12 -25.48 34.80
CA VAL A 855 0.29 -26.80 34.15
C VAL A 855 1.75 -27.10 33.79
N ARG A 856 2.53 -26.11 33.32
CA ARG A 856 3.98 -26.27 33.08
C ARG A 856 4.74 -26.47 34.38
N GLY A 857 4.37 -25.77 35.46
CA GLY A 857 4.91 -26.03 36.79
C GLY A 857 4.67 -27.47 37.24
N LEU A 858 3.44 -27.97 37.06
CA LEU A 858 3.06 -29.37 37.36
C LEU A 858 3.81 -30.41 36.50
N ARG A 859 4.11 -30.10 35.22
CA ARG A 859 4.89 -30.97 34.31
C ARG A 859 6.39 -31.00 34.59
N ILE A 860 6.94 -30.04 35.33
CA ILE A 860 8.35 -30.01 35.73
C ILE A 860 8.55 -30.74 37.08
N THR A 861 7.49 -30.86 37.86
CA THR A 861 7.47 -31.58 39.15
C THR A 861 7.07 -33.06 39.05
N LEU A 862 6.55 -33.51 37.90
CA LEU A 862 6.33 -34.91 37.53
C LEU A 862 7.47 -35.36 36.63
#